data_AF-A0A2A2W9E2-F1
#
_entry.id   AF-A0A2A2W9E2-F1
#
_cell.length_a   1.000
_cell.length_b   1.000
_cell.length_c   1.000
_cell.angle_alpha   90.00
_cell.angle_beta   90.00
_cell.angle_gamma   90.00
#
_symmetry.space_group_name_H-M   'P 1'
#
loop_
_entity.id
_entity.type
_entity.pdbx_description
1 polymer ?
#
loop_
_entity_poly.entity_id
_entity_poly.type
_entity_poly.pdbx_seq_one_letter_code
_entity_poly.pdbx_strand_id
1 'polypeptide(L)'
;MFAEQDGLVAVEAEHFFRQTANDVRSFYLTHADSTPSITPDGDPSHVAGASGGAYLEILPDTRRTHGDKLIRGTNFSPEPGAMAILHYKVHFSTPGTYYVWVRAHSTGSEDNGLHVGIDGTWPESGQRLQWCEGKQTWRWESKQRTEKQHCGEPYKIFLEIDEPGEHVIHFSMREDGFEFDKFLMTTEREFPRPNGAGPQPRLKRGTLPKAFPPVVAPRKDTASTTTAPKASATSARSDRASLKLTAAAFAEGNKSGYYLDQGKWLAINPDQHKRASTAKTFPFPTGRYNVTLETVGENDGQSSYEVSVDETKIGQYTNPLADAMYQEGKAFHKTWKNVPITEGAMIGVSSTIGSKDGQEFSRARWAAVAFTAADAATAQAIVPVLAKQAAEPQHVATAHRKSSPTQPSSDQPLQLPRGNDGDGSVNVSGELKQWHKVTLDVNGPFAHEKDNRPNPFTDYRMTVLLKHSGGTQYTVPGYFAADGNAGNSSAESGTTWRAHFAPDQTGQWTYNVSFRQGNLAALDSDAASTPVAPFDGTSGTFTIAESDKTGRDLRGQGRLTYVGKHYLQFAGSKKYFLKVGADAPETLLAYADFDNTIAGNPKKAPVKTWAPHVQDWKPGDPTWGDGKGKGLIGAVNYLSGKGCNAFSFLTYNAGGDGDNVWPFIQREDKLHYDCSKLDQWGTVFDHGTAKGMYLHFKLQETENDDHNKHKASGGVPESLDGGDLGSQRKLYCRELIARYGHNLALNWNLGEENTQTTEQQQAMINYIAELDAYGHNIVVHTFPSQQDTVYRPLLGDRSKLTGVSLQNSSLETTHAQTVKWVFESAKAGKPWIVAFDESGSAAHAQCPDLGYKGFDGHDRTGKMAYTQHKVRKQTLWGTLMGGGAGNEYYFGYQFDENDIVCEDWRSRDQSWDYCRIAIGFFHDHQIPFWEMKNADELIGNPDRKPTKYCFAKANDTYLVYLCDGGSSTLDLSGTAGDYDVRWFNPRDGGALQSGSTTSVAGGGTVSLGDAPSDPDQDWLVVVKKSSH
;
A
#
# COMPACT_ATOMS: atom_id res chain seq x y z
N MET A 1 46.90 11.92 -22.27
CA MET A 1 46.76 11.02 -21.11
C MET A 1 45.79 11.65 -20.15
N PHE A 2 44.70 10.96 -19.85
CA PHE A 2 43.64 11.43 -18.96
C PHE A 2 44.09 11.36 -17.49
N ALA A 3 43.49 12.17 -16.65
CA ALA A 3 43.73 12.19 -15.21
C ALA A 3 42.50 11.70 -14.46
N GLU A 4 42.72 10.79 -13.53
CA GLU A 4 41.82 10.61 -12.39
C GLU A 4 41.93 11.81 -11.46
N GLN A 5 40.80 12.24 -10.91
CA GLN A 5 40.72 13.23 -9.85
C GLN A 5 39.58 12.88 -8.91
N ASP A 6 39.89 12.84 -7.61
CA ASP A 6 38.92 12.62 -6.53
C ASP A 6 38.08 11.34 -6.75
N GLY A 7 38.72 10.29 -7.26
CA GLY A 7 38.10 9.01 -7.57
C GLY A 7 37.31 8.97 -8.88
N LEU A 8 37.37 10.00 -9.74
CA LEU A 8 36.61 10.11 -10.98
C LEU A 8 37.50 10.28 -12.22
N VAL A 9 37.20 9.52 -13.28
CA VAL A 9 37.79 9.65 -14.62
C VAL A 9 36.66 9.83 -15.63
N ALA A 10 36.83 10.71 -16.61
CA ALA A 10 35.89 10.88 -17.73
C ALA A 10 36.65 11.03 -19.05
N VAL A 11 36.18 10.38 -20.11
CA VAL A 11 36.87 10.30 -21.41
C VAL A 11 35.85 10.19 -22.55
N GLU A 12 35.98 11.04 -23.58
CA GLU A 12 35.22 10.90 -24.83
C GLU A 12 35.74 9.69 -25.62
N ALA A 13 34.83 8.93 -26.22
CA ALA A 13 35.18 7.67 -26.89
C ALA A 13 36.12 7.91 -28.08
N GLU A 14 35.94 8.99 -28.84
CA GLU A 14 36.78 9.34 -29.99
C GLU A 14 38.20 9.75 -29.63
N HIS A 15 38.54 9.91 -28.35
CA HIS A 15 39.88 10.27 -27.89
C HIS A 15 40.81 9.07 -27.59
N PHE A 16 40.49 7.87 -28.10
CA PHE A 16 41.40 6.73 -28.02
C PHE A 16 42.74 7.03 -28.71
N PHE A 17 43.84 6.51 -28.18
CA PHE A 17 45.17 6.73 -28.78
C PHE A 17 45.57 5.61 -29.74
N ARG A 18 44.88 4.47 -29.67
CA ARG A 18 45.15 3.28 -30.48
C ARG A 18 43.89 2.41 -30.57
N GLN A 19 43.69 1.80 -31.73
CA GLN A 19 42.74 0.71 -31.95
C GLN A 19 43.49 -0.53 -32.44
N THR A 20 43.07 -1.73 -32.04
CA THR A 20 43.67 -3.03 -32.45
C THR A 20 42.60 -4.09 -32.69
N ALA A 21 43.00 -5.23 -33.27
CA ALA A 21 42.13 -6.36 -33.59
C ALA A 21 40.91 -5.94 -34.45
N ASN A 22 41.18 -5.07 -35.42
CA ASN A 22 40.16 -4.32 -36.15
C ASN A 22 40.08 -4.67 -37.65
N ASP A 23 40.49 -5.89 -37.99
CA ASP A 23 40.47 -6.47 -39.33
C ASP A 23 39.08 -6.97 -39.74
N VAL A 24 38.26 -7.44 -38.78
CA VAL A 24 36.91 -7.96 -39.03
C VAL A 24 35.82 -6.91 -38.72
N ARG A 25 36.00 -6.16 -37.62
CA ARG A 25 35.15 -5.04 -37.20
C ARG A 25 36.03 -3.93 -36.67
N SER A 26 35.63 -2.68 -36.87
CA SER A 26 36.36 -1.54 -36.34
C SER A 26 35.39 -0.47 -35.86
N PHE A 27 35.79 0.28 -34.84
CA PHE A 27 35.16 1.54 -34.48
C PHE A 27 35.53 2.61 -35.50
N TYR A 28 34.52 3.23 -36.10
CA TYR A 28 34.64 4.36 -37.01
C TYR A 28 34.03 5.61 -36.40
N LEU A 29 34.63 6.76 -36.72
CA LEU A 29 34.19 8.06 -36.20
C LEU A 29 33.03 8.62 -37.03
N THR A 30 31.96 9.03 -36.34
CA THR A 30 30.83 9.73 -36.93
C THR A 30 30.69 11.11 -36.27
N HIS A 31 30.58 12.17 -37.08
CA HIS A 31 30.35 13.55 -36.62
C HIS A 31 29.53 14.35 -37.65
N ALA A 32 29.22 15.61 -37.35
CA ALA A 32 28.27 16.44 -38.11
C ALA A 32 28.55 16.54 -39.62
N ASP A 33 29.81 16.46 -40.02
CA ASP A 33 30.27 16.66 -41.39
C ASP A 33 30.72 15.34 -42.07
N SER A 34 30.67 14.20 -41.35
CA SER A 34 31.17 12.92 -41.85
C SER A 34 30.52 11.73 -41.15
N THR A 35 29.90 10.86 -41.96
CA THR A 35 29.45 9.51 -41.57
C THR A 35 30.24 8.47 -42.38
N PRO A 36 30.73 7.39 -41.76
CA PRO A 36 31.48 6.35 -42.47
C PRO A 36 30.67 5.74 -43.63
N SER A 37 31.31 5.49 -44.78
CA SER A 37 30.66 4.84 -45.93
C SER A 37 30.71 3.30 -45.88
N ILE A 38 30.91 2.73 -44.69
CA ILE A 38 31.10 1.29 -44.50
C ILE A 38 29.72 0.64 -44.45
N THR A 39 29.48 -0.36 -45.31
CA THR A 39 28.18 -1.05 -45.40
C THR A 39 28.32 -2.55 -45.12
N PRO A 40 27.26 -3.21 -44.60
CA PRO A 40 26.00 -2.61 -44.16
C PRO A 40 26.18 -1.72 -42.93
N ASP A 41 25.48 -0.60 -42.95
CA ASP A 41 25.20 0.29 -41.84
C ASP A 41 23.74 0.68 -42.04
N GLY A 42 22.91 0.27 -41.09
CA GLY A 42 21.47 0.39 -41.18
C GLY A 42 20.90 1.58 -40.46
N ASP A 43 21.73 2.26 -39.69
CA ASP A 43 21.31 3.28 -38.74
C ASP A 43 21.57 4.67 -39.33
N PRO A 44 20.65 5.62 -39.12
CA PRO A 44 20.94 7.01 -39.47
C PRO A 44 22.00 7.54 -38.50
N SER A 45 22.74 8.58 -38.91
CA SER A 45 23.69 9.21 -37.98
C SER A 45 22.99 9.75 -36.72
N HIS A 46 23.45 9.33 -35.54
CA HIS A 46 22.94 9.80 -34.24
C HIS A 46 23.82 10.87 -33.58
N VAL A 47 24.60 11.61 -34.37
CA VAL A 47 25.49 12.66 -33.87
C VAL A 47 24.76 13.73 -33.03
N ALA A 48 23.46 13.88 -33.28
CA ALA A 48 22.54 14.70 -32.51
C ALA A 48 22.53 14.32 -31.00
N GLY A 49 23.11 15.17 -30.16
CA GLY A 49 23.16 14.96 -28.71
C GLY A 49 24.35 14.12 -28.19
N ALA A 50 25.25 13.68 -29.08
CA ALA A 50 26.53 13.08 -28.71
C ALA A 50 27.40 14.11 -27.97
N SER A 51 28.13 13.66 -26.95
CA SER A 51 29.15 14.45 -26.27
C SER A 51 30.27 14.78 -27.26
N GLY A 52 30.91 15.94 -27.13
CA GLY A 52 31.96 16.34 -28.08
C GLY A 52 31.52 16.56 -29.54
N GLY A 53 30.24 16.35 -29.88
CA GLY A 53 29.71 16.45 -31.25
C GLY A 53 30.09 15.27 -32.16
N ALA A 54 30.52 14.14 -31.60
CA ALA A 54 30.91 12.94 -32.33
C ALA A 54 30.71 11.68 -31.49
N TYR A 55 30.71 10.52 -32.12
CA TYR A 55 30.71 9.21 -31.46
C TYR A 55 31.44 8.18 -32.32
N LEU A 56 31.72 7.01 -31.75
CA LEU A 56 32.30 5.88 -32.47
C LEU A 56 31.27 4.78 -32.69
N GLU A 57 31.29 4.15 -33.85
CA GLU A 57 30.38 3.06 -34.20
C GLU A 57 31.12 1.84 -34.73
N ILE A 58 30.72 0.65 -34.28
CA ILE A 58 31.36 -0.61 -34.69
C ILE A 58 30.78 -1.09 -36.02
N LEU A 59 31.53 -0.92 -37.11
CA LEU A 59 31.07 -1.28 -38.46
C LEU A 59 31.93 -2.38 -39.11
N PRO A 60 31.41 -3.11 -40.12
CA PRO A 60 30.02 -3.06 -40.61
C PRO A 60 29.01 -3.60 -39.60
N ASP A 61 27.83 -2.98 -39.52
CA ASP A 61 26.73 -3.46 -38.70
C ASP A 61 25.88 -4.47 -39.49
N THR A 62 26.15 -5.74 -39.19
CA THR A 62 25.50 -6.87 -39.87
C THR A 62 24.44 -7.55 -39.02
N ARG A 63 24.22 -7.08 -37.79
CA ARG A 63 23.30 -7.70 -36.84
C ARG A 63 22.51 -6.65 -36.07
N ARG A 64 21.51 -6.10 -36.76
CA ARG A 64 20.64 -5.02 -36.24
C ARG A 64 19.49 -5.53 -35.40
N THR A 65 19.03 -6.73 -35.71
CA THR A 65 17.86 -7.33 -35.10
C THR A 65 18.13 -8.76 -34.68
N HIS A 66 17.31 -9.27 -33.77
CA HIS A 66 17.41 -10.67 -33.32
C HIS A 66 17.30 -11.68 -34.48
N GLY A 67 16.63 -11.29 -35.57
CA GLY A 67 16.47 -12.11 -36.78
C GLY A 67 17.71 -12.17 -37.67
N ASP A 68 18.68 -11.27 -37.46
CA ASP A 68 19.96 -11.32 -38.17
C ASP A 68 20.84 -12.41 -37.57
N LYS A 69 21.48 -13.20 -38.44
CA LYS A 69 22.25 -14.36 -38.03
C LYS A 69 23.40 -13.94 -37.10
N LEU A 70 23.40 -14.47 -35.87
CA LEU A 70 24.52 -14.33 -34.95
C LEU A 70 25.71 -15.17 -35.46
N ILE A 71 26.83 -14.52 -35.69
CA ILE A 71 28.09 -15.09 -36.15
C ILE A 71 29.18 -14.69 -35.15
N ARG A 72 29.56 -15.65 -34.30
CA ARG A 72 30.60 -15.46 -33.28
C ARG A 72 31.94 -15.14 -33.94
N GLY A 73 32.65 -14.13 -33.44
CA GLY A 73 33.92 -13.65 -34.01
C GLY A 73 33.75 -12.81 -35.27
N THR A 74 32.52 -12.41 -35.61
CA THR A 74 32.25 -11.45 -36.70
C THR A 74 31.33 -10.33 -36.25
N ASN A 75 30.07 -10.64 -35.94
CA ASN A 75 29.08 -9.64 -35.54
C ASN A 75 28.69 -9.73 -34.05
N PHE A 76 29.21 -10.75 -33.37
CA PHE A 76 29.10 -10.91 -31.94
C PHE A 76 30.39 -11.50 -31.39
N SER A 77 30.95 -10.91 -30.33
CA SER A 77 32.08 -11.44 -29.59
C SER A 77 31.69 -11.67 -28.13
N PRO A 78 31.48 -12.92 -27.70
CA PRO A 78 31.30 -13.24 -26.28
C PRO A 78 32.63 -13.13 -25.49
N GLU A 79 33.76 -13.20 -26.20
CA GLU A 79 35.10 -13.19 -25.63
C GLU A 79 35.60 -11.73 -25.58
N PRO A 80 35.86 -11.17 -24.39
CA PRO A 80 36.40 -9.82 -24.28
C PRO A 80 37.82 -9.74 -24.85
N GLY A 81 38.16 -8.62 -25.47
CA GLY A 81 39.49 -8.41 -26.04
C GLY A 81 39.79 -9.21 -27.31
N ALA A 82 38.81 -9.89 -27.90
CA ALA A 82 39.02 -10.67 -29.12
C ALA A 82 39.02 -9.82 -30.40
N MET A 83 38.21 -8.75 -30.46
CA MET A 83 38.07 -7.92 -31.66
C MET A 83 37.60 -6.49 -31.35
N ALA A 84 37.89 -5.57 -32.28
CA ALA A 84 37.62 -4.13 -32.24
C ALA A 84 37.92 -3.54 -30.85
N ILE A 85 39.20 -3.31 -30.57
CA ILE A 85 39.65 -2.90 -29.22
C ILE A 85 40.16 -1.47 -29.25
N LEU A 86 39.56 -0.59 -28.45
CA LEU A 86 40.01 0.78 -28.21
C LEU A 86 40.91 0.83 -26.97
N HIS A 87 41.91 1.72 -27.01
CA HIS A 87 42.91 1.89 -25.95
C HIS A 87 42.98 3.34 -25.49
N TYR A 88 42.92 3.56 -24.17
CA TYR A 88 42.95 4.88 -23.53
C TYR A 88 43.99 4.93 -22.42
N LYS A 89 44.88 5.93 -22.43
CA LYS A 89 45.86 6.14 -21.35
C LYS A 89 45.25 7.00 -20.24
N VAL A 90 45.12 6.43 -19.05
CA VAL A 90 44.61 7.10 -17.85
C VAL A 90 45.66 7.03 -16.75
N HIS A 91 45.94 8.15 -16.11
CA HIS A 91 46.78 8.19 -14.92
C HIS A 91 45.90 8.18 -13.68
N PHE A 92 45.97 7.11 -12.89
CA PHE A 92 45.29 6.98 -11.60
C PHE A 92 46.21 7.43 -10.47
N SER A 93 45.72 8.32 -9.60
CA SER A 93 46.40 8.69 -8.35
C SER A 93 45.95 7.84 -7.17
N THR A 94 44.73 7.31 -7.24
CA THR A 94 44.08 6.58 -6.15
C THR A 94 43.80 5.13 -6.56
N PRO A 95 44.46 4.13 -5.93
CA PRO A 95 44.09 2.73 -6.07
C PRO A 95 42.69 2.44 -5.53
N GLY A 96 42.04 1.41 -6.07
CA GLY A 96 40.73 0.94 -5.60
C GLY A 96 39.84 0.40 -6.70
N THR A 97 38.61 0.08 -6.34
CA THR A 97 37.58 -0.42 -7.25
C THR A 97 36.92 0.75 -7.98
N TYR A 98 36.99 0.76 -9.30
CA TYR A 98 36.36 1.79 -10.13
C TYR A 98 35.21 1.19 -10.95
N TYR A 99 33.99 1.64 -10.67
CA TYR A 99 32.78 1.29 -11.40
C TYR A 99 32.74 2.02 -12.74
N VAL A 100 32.50 1.27 -13.82
CA VAL A 100 32.58 1.81 -15.20
C VAL A 100 31.19 2.10 -15.73
N TRP A 101 30.97 3.36 -16.08
CA TRP A 101 29.78 3.84 -16.75
C TRP A 101 30.11 4.20 -18.18
N VAL A 102 29.24 3.82 -19.12
CA VAL A 102 29.37 4.15 -20.53
C VAL A 102 28.10 4.84 -21.01
N ARG A 103 28.26 5.88 -21.81
CA ARG A 103 27.21 6.55 -22.57
C ARG A 103 27.23 5.98 -23.98
N ALA A 104 26.11 5.39 -24.37
CA ALA A 104 25.93 4.77 -25.66
C ALA A 104 24.57 5.13 -26.25
N HIS A 105 24.46 5.02 -27.57
CA HIS A 105 23.20 5.04 -28.28
C HIS A 105 22.99 3.62 -28.79
N SER A 106 21.91 2.98 -28.36
CA SER A 106 21.56 1.65 -28.85
C SER A 106 20.24 1.74 -29.58
N THR A 107 20.25 1.34 -30.84
CA THR A 107 19.11 1.38 -31.74
C THR A 107 18.22 0.17 -31.55
N GLY A 108 18.80 -0.99 -31.23
CA GLY A 108 18.13 -2.29 -31.21
C GLY A 108 18.55 -3.20 -30.04
N SER A 109 18.17 -4.47 -30.09
CA SER A 109 18.54 -5.45 -29.05
C SER A 109 19.94 -6.04 -29.24
N GLU A 110 20.57 -5.79 -30.38
CA GLU A 110 21.74 -6.52 -30.84
C GLU A 110 23.00 -5.66 -31.02
N ASP A 111 22.92 -4.36 -30.72
CA ASP A 111 23.97 -3.35 -30.79
C ASP A 111 24.24 -2.75 -29.40
N ASN A 112 24.05 -3.54 -28.34
CA ASN A 112 23.75 -3.01 -27.02
C ASN A 112 24.65 -3.53 -25.91
N GLY A 113 25.88 -3.93 -26.25
CA GLY A 113 26.89 -4.28 -25.26
C GLY A 113 28.33 -4.07 -25.67
N LEU A 114 29.17 -3.94 -24.64
CA LEU A 114 30.63 -3.85 -24.71
C LEU A 114 31.28 -4.70 -23.61
N HIS A 115 32.60 -4.89 -23.73
CA HIS A 115 33.46 -5.30 -22.63
C HIS A 115 34.45 -4.18 -22.30
N VAL A 116 34.88 -4.10 -21.04
CA VAL A 116 35.93 -3.20 -20.54
C VAL A 116 37.05 -4.00 -19.87
N GLY A 117 38.29 -3.56 -20.04
CA GLY A 117 39.49 -4.20 -19.52
C GLY A 117 40.57 -3.20 -19.14
N ILE A 118 41.66 -3.68 -18.54
CA ILE A 118 42.79 -2.86 -18.06
C ILE A 118 44.13 -3.56 -18.29
N ASP A 119 45.12 -2.83 -18.79
CA ASP A 119 46.51 -3.28 -19.01
C ASP A 119 46.64 -4.62 -19.76
N GLY A 120 45.80 -4.80 -20.79
CA GLY A 120 45.74 -6.00 -21.62
C GLY A 120 44.96 -7.16 -20.98
N THR A 121 44.41 -6.97 -19.78
CA THR A 121 43.60 -7.96 -19.06
C THR A 121 42.11 -7.62 -19.13
N TRP A 122 41.26 -8.64 -19.03
CA TRP A 122 39.81 -8.53 -19.15
C TRP A 122 39.11 -9.24 -17.99
N PRO A 123 39.07 -8.64 -16.79
CA PRO A 123 38.49 -9.27 -15.61
C PRO A 123 37.01 -9.57 -15.82
N GLU A 124 36.46 -10.58 -15.12
CA GLU A 124 35.04 -10.94 -15.25
C GLU A 124 34.13 -9.74 -14.98
N SER A 125 34.49 -8.92 -13.98
CA SER A 125 33.80 -7.67 -13.63
C SER A 125 33.82 -6.61 -14.73
N GLY A 126 34.63 -6.76 -15.78
CA GLY A 126 34.64 -5.86 -16.93
C GLY A 126 33.79 -6.35 -18.11
N GLN A 127 33.21 -7.55 -18.04
CA GLN A 127 32.60 -8.19 -19.20
C GLN A 127 31.08 -7.97 -19.26
N ARG A 128 30.51 -7.94 -20.48
CA ARG A 128 29.06 -7.96 -20.72
C ARG A 128 28.32 -6.74 -20.14
N LEU A 129 28.89 -5.55 -20.31
CA LEU A 129 28.19 -4.30 -20.04
C LEU A 129 27.01 -4.18 -21.02
N GLN A 130 25.80 -3.87 -20.53
CA GLN A 130 24.54 -4.09 -21.26
C GLN A 130 23.54 -2.93 -21.17
N TRP A 131 22.93 -2.57 -22.30
CA TRP A 131 21.85 -1.58 -22.40
C TRP A 131 20.53 -2.22 -22.86
N CYS A 132 19.57 -2.39 -21.93
CA CYS A 132 18.18 -2.77 -22.28
C CYS A 132 17.23 -1.57 -22.38
N GLU A 133 17.54 -0.48 -21.68
CA GLU A 133 16.69 0.70 -21.55
C GLU A 133 17.25 1.89 -22.36
N GLY A 134 16.39 2.85 -22.69
CA GLY A 134 16.82 4.08 -23.37
C GLY A 134 17.25 3.90 -24.82
N LYS A 135 16.67 2.92 -25.51
CA LYS A 135 16.88 2.74 -26.95
C LYS A 135 16.58 4.03 -27.71
N GLN A 136 17.32 4.26 -28.79
CA GLN A 136 17.17 5.44 -29.65
C GLN A 136 17.44 6.76 -28.90
N THR A 137 18.21 6.72 -27.81
CA THR A 137 18.68 7.90 -27.07
C THR A 137 20.08 7.68 -26.53
N TRP A 138 20.88 8.76 -26.42
CA TRP A 138 22.16 8.72 -25.73
C TRP A 138 21.97 8.51 -24.22
N ARG A 139 22.39 7.36 -23.69
CA ARG A 139 22.14 6.97 -22.29
C ARG A 139 23.36 6.37 -21.60
N TRP A 140 23.55 6.78 -20.34
CA TRP A 140 24.50 6.19 -19.41
C TRP A 140 23.96 4.90 -18.79
N GLU A 141 24.75 3.82 -18.83
CA GLU A 141 24.53 2.61 -18.03
C GLU A 141 25.82 2.04 -17.45
N SER A 142 25.65 1.27 -16.37
CA SER A 142 26.69 0.54 -15.64
C SER A 142 26.10 -0.76 -15.06
N LYS A 143 25.75 -1.70 -15.93
CA LYS A 143 25.12 -2.99 -15.56
C LYS A 143 25.75 -4.17 -16.28
N GLN A 144 26.06 -5.23 -15.55
CA GLN A 144 26.62 -6.45 -16.12
C GLN A 144 25.51 -7.45 -16.40
N ARG A 145 25.33 -7.86 -17.65
CA ARG A 145 24.43 -8.98 -17.98
C ARG A 145 24.91 -10.27 -17.34
N THR A 146 24.04 -10.94 -16.61
CA THR A 146 24.28 -12.26 -16.00
C THR A 146 23.25 -13.28 -16.48
N GLU A 147 23.46 -14.55 -16.15
CA GLU A 147 22.48 -15.61 -16.46
C GLU A 147 21.13 -15.37 -15.77
N LYS A 148 21.14 -14.78 -14.57
CA LYS A 148 19.94 -14.50 -13.77
C LYS A 148 19.21 -13.23 -14.21
N GLN A 149 19.93 -12.26 -14.78
CA GLN A 149 19.37 -10.97 -15.18
C GLN A 149 19.95 -10.55 -16.53
N HIS A 150 19.15 -10.79 -17.57
CA HIS A 150 19.49 -10.51 -18.96
C HIS A 150 19.78 -9.03 -19.22
N CYS A 151 19.06 -8.12 -18.55
CA CYS A 151 19.23 -6.68 -18.72
C CYS A 151 20.32 -6.05 -17.87
N GLY A 152 21.08 -6.89 -17.19
CA GLY A 152 22.22 -6.50 -16.39
C GLY A 152 21.87 -6.22 -14.93
N GLU A 153 22.74 -6.68 -14.05
CA GLU A 153 22.75 -6.34 -12.63
C GLU A 153 23.60 -5.08 -12.41
N PRO A 154 23.12 -4.08 -11.66
CA PRO A 154 23.90 -2.90 -11.33
C PRO A 154 25.12 -3.24 -10.47
N TYR A 155 26.13 -2.35 -10.46
CA TYR A 155 27.35 -2.43 -9.64
C TYR A 155 28.29 -3.62 -9.92
N LYS A 156 28.03 -4.38 -10.98
CA LYS A 156 28.87 -5.52 -11.37
C LYS A 156 29.85 -5.22 -12.51
N ILE A 157 29.79 -4.01 -13.07
CA ILE A 157 30.77 -3.53 -14.04
C ILE A 157 31.79 -2.62 -13.34
N PHE A 158 32.99 -3.15 -13.07
CA PHE A 158 34.08 -2.43 -12.41
C PHE A 158 35.46 -3.00 -12.78
N LEU A 159 36.50 -2.17 -12.62
CA LEU A 159 37.91 -2.56 -12.73
C LEU A 159 38.63 -2.27 -11.41
N GLU A 160 39.55 -3.14 -11.02
CA GLU A 160 40.44 -2.90 -9.89
C GLU A 160 41.70 -2.18 -10.37
N ILE A 161 42.05 -1.08 -9.70
CA ILE A 161 43.29 -0.33 -9.91
C ILE A 161 44.18 -0.60 -8.69
N ASP A 162 45.12 -1.51 -8.80
CA ASP A 162 45.91 -1.96 -7.66
C ASP A 162 47.05 -0.99 -7.29
N GLU A 163 47.60 -0.29 -8.28
CA GLU A 163 48.74 0.61 -8.10
C GLU A 163 48.47 1.99 -8.69
N PRO A 164 48.95 3.10 -8.10
CA PRO A 164 48.89 4.40 -8.75
C PRO A 164 49.84 4.45 -9.96
N GLY A 165 49.42 5.09 -11.04
CA GLY A 165 50.28 5.24 -12.23
C GLY A 165 49.51 5.35 -13.54
N GLU A 166 50.25 5.23 -14.64
CA GLU A 166 49.67 5.14 -15.98
C GLU A 166 49.14 3.72 -16.21
N HIS A 167 47.84 3.62 -16.48
CA HIS A 167 47.15 2.40 -16.91
C HIS A 167 46.54 2.60 -18.30
N VAL A 168 46.38 1.51 -19.03
CA VAL A 168 45.66 1.48 -20.29
C VAL A 168 44.29 0.85 -20.06
N ILE A 169 43.24 1.65 -20.22
CA ILE A 169 41.86 1.17 -20.21
C ILE A 169 41.47 0.73 -21.61
N HIS A 170 40.84 -0.42 -21.71
CA HIS A 170 40.44 -1.05 -22.96
C HIS A 170 38.92 -1.18 -23.05
N PHE A 171 38.37 -0.97 -24.24
CA PHE A 171 36.99 -1.36 -24.56
C PHE A 171 37.02 -2.25 -25.80
N SER A 172 36.33 -3.39 -25.75
CA SER A 172 36.21 -4.28 -26.91
C SER A 172 34.77 -4.53 -27.27
N MET A 173 34.55 -4.80 -28.55
CA MET A 173 33.26 -5.20 -29.07
C MET A 173 32.68 -6.41 -28.33
N ARG A 174 31.39 -6.32 -27.99
CA ARG A 174 30.53 -7.49 -27.76
C ARG A 174 29.60 -7.72 -28.95
N GLU A 175 29.15 -6.65 -29.58
CA GLU A 175 28.14 -6.61 -30.64
C GLU A 175 28.52 -5.54 -31.68
N ASP A 176 28.35 -5.80 -32.98
CA ASP A 176 28.53 -4.75 -34.01
C ASP A 176 27.33 -3.79 -34.00
N GLY A 177 27.45 -2.64 -34.67
CA GLY A 177 26.49 -1.54 -34.59
C GLY A 177 26.55 -0.72 -33.30
N PHE A 178 27.29 -1.14 -32.27
CA PHE A 178 27.33 -0.41 -31.00
C PHE A 178 27.88 1.02 -31.17
N GLU A 179 27.08 2.02 -30.78
CA GLU A 179 27.45 3.43 -30.83
C GLU A 179 27.95 3.94 -29.46
N PHE A 180 29.24 4.21 -29.37
CA PHE A 180 29.96 4.60 -28.16
C PHE A 180 30.32 6.09 -28.16
N ASP A 181 29.80 6.84 -27.19
CA ASP A 181 29.99 8.28 -27.07
C ASP A 181 31.00 8.65 -25.99
N LYS A 182 30.83 8.14 -24.76
CA LYS A 182 31.67 8.56 -23.63
C LYS A 182 31.73 7.51 -22.54
N PHE A 183 32.81 7.47 -21.77
CA PHE A 183 32.85 6.68 -20.55
C PHE A 183 33.35 7.48 -19.35
N LEU A 184 32.98 7.00 -18.17
CA LEU A 184 33.54 7.45 -16.90
C LEU A 184 33.82 6.24 -16.00
N MET A 185 34.74 6.43 -15.07
CA MET A 185 35.07 5.46 -14.03
C MET A 185 35.03 6.17 -12.67
N THR A 186 34.41 5.57 -11.66
CA THR A 186 34.24 6.19 -10.34
C THR A 186 34.48 5.21 -9.20
N THR A 187 35.12 5.64 -8.11
CA THR A 187 35.20 4.85 -6.86
C THR A 187 33.90 4.82 -6.07
N GLU A 188 32.93 5.66 -6.42
CA GLU A 188 31.61 5.68 -5.77
C GLU A 188 30.71 4.57 -6.32
N ARG A 189 30.46 3.53 -5.52
CA ARG A 189 29.59 2.41 -5.91
C ARG A 189 28.18 2.86 -6.26
N GLU A 190 27.57 3.68 -5.42
CA GLU A 190 26.20 4.17 -5.57
C GLU A 190 26.14 5.48 -6.36
N PHE A 191 27.05 5.67 -7.32
CA PHE A 191 27.10 6.88 -8.13
C PHE A 191 25.80 7.05 -8.92
N PRO A 192 25.10 8.19 -8.80
CA PRO A 192 23.87 8.41 -9.53
C PRO A 192 24.15 8.42 -11.04
N ARG A 193 23.26 7.82 -11.84
CA ARG A 193 23.38 7.82 -13.31
C ARG A 193 23.64 9.25 -13.80
N PRO A 194 24.72 9.52 -14.55
CA PRO A 194 24.99 10.87 -15.03
C PRO A 194 23.87 11.39 -15.94
N ASN A 195 23.59 12.69 -15.82
CA ASN A 195 22.66 13.39 -16.70
C ASN A 195 23.40 13.92 -17.95
N GLY A 196 22.72 13.92 -19.10
CA GLY A 196 23.26 14.50 -20.34
C GLY A 196 24.62 13.93 -20.73
N ALA A 197 25.56 14.80 -21.11
CA ALA A 197 26.91 14.44 -21.55
C ALA A 197 27.88 14.04 -20.41
N GLY A 198 27.44 14.08 -19.14
CA GLY A 198 28.28 13.73 -18.00
C GLY A 198 29.47 14.68 -17.76
N PRO A 199 30.41 14.30 -16.86
CA PRO A 199 31.55 15.12 -16.48
C PRO A 199 32.54 15.37 -17.62
N GLN A 200 33.28 16.48 -17.57
CA GLN A 200 34.28 16.84 -18.58
C GLN A 200 35.59 16.04 -18.41
N PRO A 201 36.25 15.60 -19.49
CA PRO A 201 37.54 14.95 -19.41
C PRO A 201 38.62 15.85 -18.81
N ARG A 202 39.49 15.27 -17.96
CA ARG A 202 40.67 15.94 -17.41
C ARG A 202 41.94 15.30 -17.95
N LEU A 203 42.98 16.11 -18.17
CA LEU A 203 44.27 15.63 -18.68
C LEU A 203 45.35 15.69 -17.61
N LYS A 204 46.14 14.62 -17.53
CA LYS A 204 47.41 14.61 -16.80
C LYS A 204 48.53 15.19 -17.66
N ARG A 205 48.52 14.89 -18.96
CA ARG A 205 49.55 15.31 -19.93
C ARG A 205 49.02 15.29 -21.37
N GLY A 206 49.36 16.30 -22.16
CA GLY A 206 48.95 16.48 -23.56
C GLY A 206 47.89 17.56 -23.74
N THR A 207 47.33 17.65 -24.94
CA THR A 207 46.22 18.57 -25.29
C THR A 207 45.02 17.76 -25.76
N LEU A 208 43.81 18.13 -25.35
CA LEU A 208 42.59 17.49 -25.84
C LEU A 208 42.40 17.83 -27.32
N PRO A 209 41.99 16.85 -28.16
CA PRO A 209 41.46 17.17 -29.47
C PRO A 209 40.31 18.17 -29.36
N LYS A 210 40.15 19.02 -30.39
CA LYS A 210 39.07 19.99 -30.43
C LYS A 210 37.75 19.25 -30.65
N ALA A 211 36.75 19.51 -29.81
CA ALA A 211 35.39 19.01 -30.00
C ALA A 211 34.83 19.43 -31.37
N PHE A 212 34.00 18.57 -31.93
CA PHE A 212 33.28 18.81 -33.17
C PHE A 212 32.12 19.80 -32.94
N PRO A 213 31.62 20.44 -34.02
CA PRO A 213 30.45 21.29 -33.92
C PRO A 213 29.27 20.52 -33.28
N PRO A 214 28.67 21.03 -32.19
CA PRO A 214 27.60 20.31 -31.52
C PRO A 214 26.36 20.26 -32.41
N VAL A 215 25.84 19.06 -32.63
CA VAL A 215 24.55 18.86 -33.30
C VAL A 215 23.48 18.74 -32.22
N VAL A 216 22.60 19.73 -32.16
CA VAL A 216 21.54 19.77 -31.15
C VAL A 216 20.52 18.68 -31.47
N ALA A 217 20.26 17.80 -30.51
CA ALA A 217 19.17 16.83 -30.62
C ALA A 217 17.84 17.59 -30.80
N PRO A 218 17.01 17.24 -31.81
CA PRO A 218 15.80 17.98 -32.10
C PRO A 218 14.90 18.04 -30.86
N ARG A 219 14.64 19.26 -30.37
CA ARG A 219 13.60 19.50 -29.37
C ARG A 219 12.26 19.13 -30.01
N LYS A 220 11.54 18.18 -29.41
CA LYS A 220 10.12 17.97 -29.72
C LYS A 220 9.31 19.08 -29.06
N ASP A 221 9.37 20.27 -29.64
CA ASP A 221 8.42 21.35 -29.41
C ASP A 221 7.30 21.22 -30.45
N THR A 222 6.09 20.87 -30.03
CA THR A 222 4.89 20.99 -30.87
C THR A 222 4.22 22.34 -30.61
N ALA A 223 4.70 23.38 -31.27
CA ALA A 223 3.95 24.61 -31.48
C ALA A 223 3.58 24.71 -32.97
N SER A 224 2.27 24.70 -33.22
CA SER A 224 1.65 24.88 -34.53
C SER A 224 1.81 26.31 -35.02
N THR A 225 2.34 26.50 -36.23
CA THR A 225 2.03 27.66 -37.06
C THR A 225 1.74 27.23 -38.49
N THR A 226 0.48 27.44 -38.86
CA THR A 226 -0.09 27.43 -40.19
C THR A 226 0.67 28.30 -41.19
N THR A 227 0.93 27.79 -42.39
CA THR A 227 0.50 28.43 -43.65
C THR A 227 0.50 27.38 -44.78
N ALA A 228 -0.56 27.41 -45.59
CA ALA A 228 -0.86 26.45 -46.65
C ALA A 228 -0.01 26.65 -47.93
N PRO A 229 0.11 25.60 -48.75
CA PRO A 229 -0.08 25.80 -50.19
C PRO A 229 -1.08 24.81 -50.83
N LYS A 230 -1.55 25.27 -51.99
CA LYS A 230 -2.74 24.86 -52.77
C LYS A 230 -2.83 23.39 -53.18
N ALA A 231 -4.10 23.00 -53.26
CA ALA A 231 -4.71 21.84 -53.92
C ALA A 231 -4.00 21.32 -55.19
N SER A 232 -3.78 20.00 -55.20
CA SER A 232 -3.92 19.14 -56.36
C SER A 232 -4.94 18.07 -56.00
N ALA A 233 -5.98 17.95 -56.82
CA ALA A 233 -7.12 17.09 -56.60
C ALA A 233 -6.83 15.65 -57.05
N THR A 234 -6.92 14.69 -56.13
CA THR A 234 -7.19 13.28 -56.45
C THR A 234 -8.03 12.62 -55.36
N SER A 235 -9.33 12.52 -55.66
CA SER A 235 -10.35 11.57 -55.18
C SER A 235 -10.21 10.93 -53.78
N ALA A 236 -11.10 11.34 -52.89
CA ALA A 236 -11.51 10.59 -51.71
C ALA A 236 -12.02 9.17 -52.07
N ARG A 237 -11.56 8.17 -51.29
CA ARG A 237 -12.29 6.93 -51.04
C ARG A 237 -12.35 6.71 -49.54
N SER A 238 -13.57 6.55 -49.05
CA SER A 238 -13.97 6.36 -47.66
C SER A 238 -13.41 5.06 -47.07
N ASP A 239 -12.60 5.15 -46.02
CA ASP A 239 -12.51 4.04 -45.06
C ASP A 239 -13.81 4.06 -44.23
N ARG A 240 -14.61 2.99 -44.33
CA ARG A 240 -15.84 2.84 -43.53
C ARG A 240 -15.46 2.78 -42.04
N ALA A 241 -16.06 3.64 -41.22
CA ALA A 241 -15.84 3.69 -39.78
C ALA A 241 -16.06 2.31 -39.11
N SER A 242 -15.10 1.85 -38.31
CA SER A 242 -15.08 0.52 -37.69
C SER A 242 -15.15 0.61 -36.17
N LEU A 243 -16.03 -0.17 -35.54
CA LEU A 243 -16.05 -0.38 -34.10
C LEU A 243 -14.90 -1.32 -33.71
N LYS A 244 -14.25 -1.14 -32.56
CA LYS A 244 -13.11 -1.98 -32.13
C LYS A 244 -13.23 -2.46 -30.68
N LEU A 245 -12.86 -3.73 -30.46
CA LEU A 245 -12.50 -4.28 -29.14
C LEU A 245 -10.99 -4.54 -29.12
N THR A 246 -10.24 -3.83 -28.28
CA THR A 246 -8.77 -3.95 -28.21
C THR A 246 -8.35 -5.17 -27.37
N ALA A 247 -7.18 -5.74 -27.66
CA ALA A 247 -6.64 -6.86 -26.88
C ALA A 247 -6.48 -6.51 -25.38
N ALA A 248 -6.19 -5.25 -25.05
CA ALA A 248 -6.23 -4.76 -23.67
C ALA A 248 -7.62 -4.91 -23.02
N ALA A 249 -8.71 -4.61 -23.74
CA ALA A 249 -10.07 -4.80 -23.23
C ALA A 249 -10.44 -6.29 -23.01
N PHE A 250 -9.84 -7.20 -23.79
CA PHE A 250 -9.91 -8.65 -23.55
C PHE A 250 -9.03 -9.08 -22.36
N ALA A 251 -7.91 -8.37 -22.12
CA ALA A 251 -7.01 -8.64 -21.00
C ALA A 251 -7.64 -8.39 -19.62
N GLU A 252 -8.63 -7.50 -19.57
CA GLU A 252 -9.46 -7.18 -18.40
C GLU A 252 -10.57 -8.23 -18.14
N GLY A 253 -10.82 -9.15 -19.09
CA GLY A 253 -11.77 -10.25 -18.95
C GLY A 253 -11.12 -11.59 -18.55
N ASN A 254 -11.91 -12.67 -18.59
CA ASN A 254 -11.38 -14.03 -18.37
C ASN A 254 -10.41 -14.40 -19.50
N LYS A 255 -9.13 -14.56 -19.15
CA LYS A 255 -8.06 -15.01 -20.05
C LYS A 255 -7.31 -16.18 -19.45
N SER A 256 -6.89 -17.11 -20.30
CA SER A 256 -6.03 -18.23 -19.93
C SER A 256 -4.82 -18.24 -20.85
N GLY A 257 -3.61 -18.26 -20.27
CA GLY A 257 -2.34 -18.37 -21.00
C GLY A 257 -1.82 -17.08 -21.66
N TYR A 258 -2.55 -15.96 -21.60
CA TYR A 258 -2.10 -14.66 -22.10
C TYR A 258 -1.59 -13.73 -21.00
N TYR A 259 -0.56 -12.94 -21.33
CA TYR A 259 -0.18 -11.72 -20.63
C TYR A 259 -0.38 -10.50 -21.54
N LEU A 260 -0.45 -9.29 -20.95
CA LEU A 260 -0.57 -8.04 -21.70
C LEU A 260 0.84 -7.47 -21.96
N ASP A 261 1.28 -7.57 -23.21
CA ASP A 261 2.58 -7.09 -23.68
C ASP A 261 2.50 -5.60 -24.03
N GLN A 262 3.40 -4.82 -23.43
CA GLN A 262 3.50 -3.36 -23.60
C GLN A 262 2.19 -2.57 -23.39
N GLY A 263 1.27 -3.11 -22.60
CA GLY A 263 -0.05 -2.49 -22.37
C GLY A 263 -0.97 -2.51 -23.61
N LYS A 264 -0.58 -3.19 -24.69
CA LYS A 264 -1.21 -3.07 -26.01
C LYS A 264 -1.63 -4.39 -26.63
N TRP A 265 -0.80 -5.44 -26.54
CA TRP A 265 -1.05 -6.73 -27.19
C TRP A 265 -1.28 -7.84 -26.19
N LEU A 266 -2.22 -8.74 -26.46
CA LEU A 266 -2.24 -10.01 -25.75
C LEU A 266 -1.23 -10.96 -26.39
N ALA A 267 -0.41 -11.58 -25.56
CA ALA A 267 0.71 -12.42 -25.97
C ALA A 267 0.85 -13.64 -25.05
N ILE A 268 1.46 -14.72 -25.54
CA ILE A 268 1.68 -15.98 -24.85
C ILE A 268 3.16 -16.05 -24.48
N ASN A 269 3.45 -16.35 -23.21
CA ASN A 269 4.83 -16.66 -22.81
C ASN A 269 5.17 -18.09 -23.29
N PRO A 270 6.08 -18.26 -24.27
CA PRO A 270 6.34 -19.54 -24.91
C PRO A 270 6.91 -20.62 -23.97
N ASP A 271 7.51 -20.19 -22.86
CA ASP A 271 8.13 -21.08 -21.87
C ASP A 271 7.10 -21.65 -20.88
N GLN A 272 5.93 -21.01 -20.79
CA GLN A 272 4.88 -21.36 -19.84
C GLN A 272 3.68 -22.02 -20.53
N HIS A 273 3.31 -21.50 -21.71
CA HIS A 273 2.11 -21.93 -22.43
C HIS A 273 2.38 -22.00 -23.93
N LYS A 274 1.76 -22.96 -24.62
CA LYS A 274 1.81 -23.07 -26.09
C LYS A 274 0.52 -22.61 -26.78
N ARG A 275 -0.54 -22.42 -26.00
CA ARG A 275 -1.85 -21.95 -26.44
C ARG A 275 -2.46 -21.05 -25.38
N ALA A 276 -3.30 -20.13 -25.81
CA ALA A 276 -4.04 -19.24 -24.93
C ALA A 276 -5.41 -18.93 -25.53
N SER A 277 -6.38 -18.60 -24.68
CA SER A 277 -7.71 -18.21 -25.09
C SER A 277 -8.28 -17.12 -24.19
N THR A 278 -9.13 -16.28 -24.76
CA THR A 278 -9.86 -15.25 -24.04
C THR A 278 -11.17 -14.96 -24.75
N ALA A 279 -12.16 -14.44 -24.03
CA ALA A 279 -13.41 -13.99 -24.60
C ALA A 279 -13.89 -12.69 -23.95
N LYS A 280 -14.62 -11.88 -24.72
CA LYS A 280 -15.22 -10.63 -24.26
C LYS A 280 -16.62 -10.49 -24.84
N THR A 281 -17.55 -10.00 -24.04
CA THR A 281 -18.91 -9.66 -24.46
C THR A 281 -18.89 -8.60 -25.55
N PHE A 282 -19.64 -8.83 -26.63
CA PHE A 282 -19.82 -7.93 -27.76
C PHE A 282 -20.78 -6.80 -27.37
N PRO A 283 -20.31 -5.55 -27.20
CA PRO A 283 -21.12 -4.48 -26.65
C PRO A 283 -21.80 -3.63 -27.73
N PHE A 284 -21.82 -4.09 -28.98
CA PHE A 284 -22.33 -3.33 -30.11
C PHE A 284 -23.69 -3.87 -30.58
N PRO A 285 -24.52 -3.05 -31.25
CA PRO A 285 -25.86 -3.45 -31.66
C PRO A 285 -25.90 -4.77 -32.44
N THR A 286 -26.95 -5.56 -32.25
CA THR A 286 -27.17 -6.78 -33.04
C THR A 286 -27.18 -6.47 -34.53
N GLY A 287 -26.46 -7.26 -35.34
CA GLY A 287 -26.37 -7.03 -36.78
C GLY A 287 -25.42 -7.97 -37.51
N ARG A 288 -25.15 -7.68 -38.79
CA ARG A 288 -24.17 -8.41 -39.60
C ARG A 288 -22.90 -7.60 -39.78
N TYR A 289 -21.79 -8.17 -39.37
CA TYR A 289 -20.49 -7.50 -39.33
C TYR A 289 -19.46 -8.19 -40.24
N ASN A 290 -18.56 -7.42 -40.84
CA ASN A 290 -17.26 -7.94 -41.23
C ASN A 290 -16.33 -7.83 -40.02
N VAL A 291 -15.93 -8.96 -39.48
CA VAL A 291 -15.08 -9.10 -38.29
C VAL A 291 -13.63 -9.19 -38.74
N THR A 292 -12.77 -8.32 -38.25
CA THR A 292 -11.35 -8.30 -38.58
C THR A 292 -10.52 -8.54 -37.34
N LEU A 293 -9.76 -9.64 -37.29
CA LEU A 293 -8.73 -9.82 -36.28
C LEU A 293 -7.47 -9.07 -36.72
N GLU A 294 -6.99 -8.17 -35.88
CA GLU A 294 -5.77 -7.40 -36.06
C GLU A 294 -4.66 -8.06 -35.23
N THR A 295 -3.89 -8.94 -35.86
CA THR A 295 -2.75 -9.61 -35.20
C THR A 295 -1.44 -8.89 -35.46
N VAL A 296 -0.39 -9.32 -34.77
CA VAL A 296 0.98 -8.84 -34.98
C VAL A 296 1.78 -9.98 -35.57
N GLY A 297 2.38 -9.76 -36.75
CA GLY A 297 3.28 -10.73 -37.35
C GLY A 297 4.57 -10.81 -36.54
N GLU A 298 5.16 -11.99 -36.42
CA GLU A 298 6.43 -12.21 -35.71
C GLU A 298 7.38 -13.01 -36.61
N ASN A 299 8.67 -12.75 -36.55
CA ASN A 299 9.66 -13.38 -37.44
C ASN A 299 10.21 -14.71 -36.91
N ASP A 300 9.97 -15.01 -35.64
CA ASP A 300 10.39 -16.21 -34.90
C ASP A 300 9.39 -17.37 -35.05
N GLY A 301 8.15 -17.11 -35.47
CA GLY A 301 7.20 -18.18 -35.77
C GLY A 301 5.82 -17.75 -36.29
N GLN A 302 5.22 -18.64 -37.08
CA GLN A 302 3.89 -18.42 -37.65
C GLN A 302 2.80 -18.83 -36.66
N SER A 303 2.43 -17.92 -35.76
CA SER A 303 1.32 -18.13 -34.82
C SER A 303 -0.03 -18.24 -35.54
N SER A 304 -0.89 -19.08 -35.00
CA SER A 304 -2.25 -19.30 -35.51
C SER A 304 -3.30 -18.85 -34.51
N TYR A 305 -4.38 -18.30 -35.04
CA TYR A 305 -5.44 -17.63 -34.30
C TYR A 305 -6.79 -18.17 -34.76
N GLU A 306 -7.73 -18.27 -33.83
CA GLU A 306 -9.11 -18.63 -34.08
C GLU A 306 -10.01 -17.59 -33.45
N VAL A 307 -11.02 -17.13 -34.20
CA VAL A 307 -12.07 -16.25 -33.69
C VAL A 307 -13.39 -17.01 -33.65
N SER A 308 -14.15 -16.83 -32.58
CA SER A 308 -15.48 -17.41 -32.37
C SER A 308 -16.48 -16.35 -31.90
N VAL A 309 -17.77 -16.63 -32.10
CA VAL A 309 -18.91 -15.89 -31.55
C VAL A 309 -19.80 -16.91 -30.84
N ASP A 310 -20.05 -16.71 -29.55
CA ASP A 310 -20.75 -17.66 -28.67
C ASP A 310 -20.18 -19.08 -28.82
N GLU A 311 -18.85 -19.19 -28.72
CA GLU A 311 -18.07 -20.43 -28.85
C GLU A 311 -18.13 -21.09 -30.25
N THR A 312 -19.00 -20.60 -31.14
CA THR A 312 -19.05 -21.06 -32.53
C THR A 312 -17.95 -20.39 -33.32
N LYS A 313 -17.01 -21.20 -33.81
CA LYS A 313 -15.87 -20.75 -34.63
C LYS A 313 -16.34 -20.06 -35.91
N ILE A 314 -15.95 -18.80 -36.09
CA ILE A 314 -16.21 -18.03 -37.32
C ILE A 314 -15.05 -18.13 -38.32
N GLY A 315 -13.84 -18.45 -37.85
CA GLY A 315 -12.74 -18.84 -38.72
C GLY A 315 -11.37 -18.81 -38.04
N GLN A 316 -10.36 -19.22 -38.80
CA GLN A 316 -8.96 -19.28 -38.38
C GLN A 316 -8.06 -18.47 -39.30
N TYR A 317 -6.91 -18.06 -38.76
CA TYR A 317 -5.89 -17.32 -39.46
C TYR A 317 -4.51 -17.67 -38.90
N THR A 318 -3.54 -17.92 -39.78
CA THR A 318 -2.14 -18.09 -39.39
C THR A 318 -1.35 -16.94 -39.97
N ASN A 319 -0.56 -16.28 -39.12
CA ASN A 319 0.26 -15.17 -39.57
C ASN A 319 1.34 -15.68 -40.53
N PRO A 320 1.56 -14.98 -41.66
CA PRO A 320 2.83 -15.12 -42.35
C PRO A 320 3.95 -14.63 -41.42
N LEU A 321 5.18 -15.09 -41.65
CA LEU A 321 6.33 -14.54 -40.94
C LEU A 321 6.44 -13.05 -41.23
N ALA A 322 6.68 -12.26 -40.19
CA ALA A 322 7.04 -10.87 -40.36
C ALA A 322 8.53 -10.73 -40.72
N ASP A 323 8.87 -9.60 -41.34
CA ASP A 323 10.27 -9.26 -41.66
C ASP A 323 10.99 -8.66 -40.42
N ALA A 324 10.24 -8.25 -39.40
CA ALA A 324 10.73 -7.72 -38.13
C ALA A 324 10.31 -8.59 -36.94
N MET A 325 10.97 -8.39 -35.79
CA MET A 325 10.72 -9.15 -34.55
C MET A 325 9.22 -9.20 -34.18
N TYR A 326 8.53 -8.07 -34.30
CA TYR A 326 7.09 -8.03 -34.37
C TYR A 326 6.67 -6.86 -35.27
N GLN A 327 5.65 -7.06 -36.09
CA GLN A 327 5.20 -6.09 -37.09
C GLN A 327 3.67 -5.98 -37.09
N GLU A 328 3.16 -4.76 -36.94
CA GLU A 328 1.74 -4.45 -37.13
C GLU A 328 1.45 -4.02 -38.57
N GLY A 329 0.22 -4.25 -39.02
CA GLY A 329 -0.24 -3.72 -40.29
C GLY A 329 -1.26 -4.62 -40.97
N LYS A 330 -1.92 -4.09 -42.00
CA LYS A 330 -3.00 -4.78 -42.73
C LYS A 330 -2.60 -6.16 -43.29
N ALA A 331 -1.30 -6.42 -43.48
CA ALA A 331 -0.78 -7.72 -43.90
C ALA A 331 -1.02 -8.85 -42.88
N PHE A 332 -1.19 -8.52 -41.60
CA PHE A 332 -1.45 -9.45 -40.48
C PHE A 332 -2.90 -9.36 -39.98
N HIS A 333 -3.78 -8.77 -40.78
CA HIS A 333 -5.19 -8.64 -40.45
C HIS A 333 -5.99 -9.65 -41.25
N LYS A 334 -6.97 -10.31 -40.61
CA LYS A 334 -7.89 -11.22 -41.29
C LYS A 334 -9.32 -10.77 -41.09
N THR A 335 -10.02 -10.50 -42.20
CA THR A 335 -11.46 -10.18 -42.18
C THR A 335 -12.31 -11.36 -42.61
N TRP A 336 -13.29 -11.73 -41.77
CA TRP A 336 -14.41 -12.61 -42.10
C TRP A 336 -15.64 -11.76 -42.37
N LYS A 337 -16.27 -11.95 -43.54
CA LYS A 337 -17.36 -11.08 -44.00
C LYS A 337 -18.72 -11.62 -43.59
N ASN A 338 -19.66 -10.70 -43.35
CA ASN A 338 -21.08 -11.00 -43.20
C ASN A 338 -21.44 -11.96 -42.05
N VAL A 339 -20.74 -11.85 -40.92
CA VAL A 339 -20.94 -12.64 -39.70
C VAL A 339 -22.13 -12.07 -38.90
N PRO A 340 -23.19 -12.85 -38.64
CA PRO A 340 -24.26 -12.42 -37.75
C PRO A 340 -23.76 -12.43 -36.30
N ILE A 341 -23.90 -11.32 -35.58
CA ILE A 341 -23.52 -11.20 -34.16
C ILE A 341 -24.64 -10.47 -33.42
N THR A 342 -25.06 -11.06 -32.31
CA THR A 342 -26.04 -10.47 -31.39
C THR A 342 -25.33 -9.62 -30.35
N GLU A 343 -25.91 -8.48 -29.99
CA GLU A 343 -25.47 -7.69 -28.83
C GLU A 343 -25.46 -8.58 -27.57
N GLY A 344 -24.36 -8.58 -26.83
CA GLY A 344 -24.14 -9.47 -25.69
C GLY A 344 -23.50 -10.81 -26.02
N ALA A 345 -23.30 -11.16 -27.30
CA ALA A 345 -22.61 -12.40 -27.69
C ALA A 345 -21.14 -12.40 -27.24
N MET A 346 -20.57 -13.56 -26.94
CA MET A 346 -19.17 -13.68 -26.52
C MET A 346 -18.26 -13.79 -27.75
N ILE A 347 -17.41 -12.79 -27.96
CA ILE A 347 -16.34 -12.86 -28.96
C ILE A 347 -15.16 -13.57 -28.34
N GLY A 348 -14.77 -14.73 -28.89
CA GLY A 348 -13.62 -15.49 -28.45
C GLY A 348 -12.42 -15.30 -29.38
N VAL A 349 -11.22 -15.21 -28.81
CA VAL A 349 -9.95 -15.31 -29.55
C VAL A 349 -9.07 -16.34 -28.88
N SER A 350 -8.72 -17.39 -29.62
CA SER A 350 -7.73 -18.40 -29.20
C SER A 350 -6.50 -18.31 -30.07
N SER A 351 -5.32 -18.53 -29.50
CA SER A 351 -4.06 -18.47 -30.22
C SER A 351 -3.14 -19.62 -29.85
N THR A 352 -2.35 -20.05 -30.82
CA THR A 352 -1.33 -21.08 -30.68
C THR A 352 -0.04 -20.52 -31.23
N ILE A 353 1.02 -20.56 -30.41
CA ILE A 353 2.32 -20.07 -30.82
C ILE A 353 2.92 -20.95 -31.92
N GLY A 354 3.56 -20.32 -32.89
CA GLY A 354 4.35 -21.00 -33.93
C GLY A 354 5.84 -20.87 -33.66
N SER A 355 6.64 -21.74 -34.29
CA SER A 355 8.09 -21.62 -34.35
C SER A 355 8.54 -21.84 -35.78
N LYS A 356 9.48 -21.01 -36.25
CA LYS A 356 10.07 -21.13 -37.58
C LYS A 356 11.13 -22.24 -37.65
N ASP A 357 11.87 -22.44 -36.57
CA ASP A 357 13.05 -23.31 -36.51
C ASP A 357 12.94 -24.46 -35.50
N GLY A 358 11.83 -24.53 -34.77
CA GLY A 358 11.55 -25.52 -33.73
C GLY A 358 12.21 -25.23 -32.37
N GLN A 359 12.95 -24.12 -32.25
CA GLN A 359 13.70 -23.77 -31.04
C GLN A 359 13.16 -22.47 -30.43
N GLU A 360 12.97 -21.42 -31.23
CA GLU A 360 12.40 -20.17 -30.78
C GLU A 360 10.93 -20.06 -31.21
N PHE A 361 10.08 -19.64 -30.28
CA PHE A 361 8.65 -19.58 -30.49
C PHE A 361 8.16 -18.14 -30.43
N SER A 362 7.36 -17.77 -31.43
CA SER A 362 6.55 -16.56 -31.43
C SER A 362 5.62 -16.49 -30.21
N ARG A 363 5.13 -15.30 -29.90
CA ARG A 363 4.28 -15.06 -28.73
C ARG A 363 2.80 -14.95 -29.07
N ALA A 364 2.43 -15.18 -30.33
CA ALA A 364 1.06 -15.10 -30.82
C ALA A 364 0.37 -13.78 -30.47
N ARG A 365 1.05 -12.66 -30.76
CA ARG A 365 0.59 -11.32 -30.41
C ARG A 365 -0.60 -10.88 -31.26
N TRP A 366 -1.61 -10.28 -30.63
CA TRP A 366 -2.69 -9.59 -31.34
C TRP A 366 -3.19 -8.35 -30.61
N ALA A 367 -3.72 -7.40 -31.39
CA ALA A 367 -4.00 -6.02 -30.98
C ALA A 367 -5.49 -5.69 -30.83
N ALA A 368 -6.36 -6.24 -31.67
CA ALA A 368 -7.81 -5.98 -31.59
C ALA A 368 -8.64 -6.96 -32.42
N VAL A 369 -9.95 -6.96 -32.16
CA VAL A 369 -10.99 -7.43 -33.09
C VAL A 369 -11.85 -6.23 -33.50
N ALA A 370 -11.86 -5.92 -34.79
CA ALA A 370 -12.58 -4.78 -35.38
C ALA A 370 -13.84 -5.24 -36.14
N PHE A 371 -14.90 -4.43 -36.11
CA PHE A 371 -16.21 -4.74 -36.66
C PHE A 371 -16.66 -3.60 -37.58
N THR A 372 -16.91 -3.92 -38.84
CA THR A 372 -17.51 -2.98 -39.81
C THR A 372 -18.86 -3.52 -40.25
N ALA A 373 -19.85 -2.64 -40.42
CA ALA A 373 -21.16 -3.07 -40.89
C ALA A 373 -21.10 -3.74 -42.27
N ALA A 374 -21.71 -4.92 -42.39
CA ALA A 374 -21.80 -5.69 -43.63
C ALA A 374 -23.06 -5.37 -44.45
N ASP A 375 -24.10 -4.79 -43.84
CA ASP A 375 -25.34 -4.36 -44.48
C ASP A 375 -25.80 -2.97 -44.02
N ALA A 376 -26.79 -2.41 -44.72
CA ALA A 376 -27.29 -1.05 -44.48
C ALA A 376 -28.01 -0.91 -43.13
N ALA A 377 -28.71 -1.95 -42.67
CA ALA A 377 -29.41 -1.94 -41.39
C ALA A 377 -28.41 -1.86 -40.22
N THR A 378 -27.36 -2.68 -40.25
CA THR A 378 -26.27 -2.65 -39.28
C THR A 378 -25.50 -1.33 -39.37
N ALA A 379 -25.25 -0.83 -40.58
CA ALA A 379 -24.56 0.44 -40.78
C ALA A 379 -25.31 1.61 -40.13
N GLN A 380 -26.64 1.62 -40.19
CA GLN A 380 -27.47 2.63 -39.54
C GLN A 380 -27.54 2.45 -38.01
N ALA A 381 -27.59 1.19 -37.53
CA ALA A 381 -27.63 0.89 -36.10
C ALA A 381 -26.35 1.30 -35.35
N ILE A 382 -25.18 1.23 -36.00
CA ILE A 382 -23.90 1.57 -35.36
C ILE A 382 -23.55 3.07 -35.38
N VAL A 383 -24.27 3.90 -36.14
CA VAL A 383 -24.00 5.35 -36.24
C VAL A 383 -23.91 6.04 -34.86
N PRO A 384 -24.84 5.81 -33.91
CA PRO A 384 -24.76 6.46 -32.59
C PRO A 384 -23.56 5.97 -31.75
N VAL A 385 -23.15 4.71 -31.94
CA VAL A 385 -22.02 4.09 -31.21
C VAL A 385 -20.69 4.58 -31.74
N LEU A 386 -20.58 4.70 -33.08
CA LEU A 386 -19.43 5.32 -33.73
C LEU A 386 -19.27 6.79 -33.34
N ALA A 387 -20.38 7.53 -33.21
CA ALA A 387 -20.35 8.91 -32.73
C ALA A 387 -19.91 9.02 -31.26
N LYS A 388 -20.31 8.09 -30.38
CA LYS A 388 -19.80 8.01 -29.00
C LYS A 388 -18.31 7.67 -28.93
N GLN A 389 -17.85 6.66 -29.68
CA GLN A 389 -16.42 6.31 -29.75
C GLN A 389 -15.55 7.41 -30.38
N ALA A 390 -16.12 8.25 -31.27
CA ALA A 390 -15.44 9.40 -31.85
C ALA A 390 -15.49 10.67 -30.98
N ALA A 391 -16.39 10.73 -29.99
CA ALA A 391 -16.55 11.86 -29.06
C ALA A 391 -15.77 11.69 -27.74
N GLU A 392 -15.18 10.52 -27.50
CA GLU A 392 -14.19 10.34 -26.43
C GLU A 392 -12.87 11.02 -26.83
N PRO A 393 -12.28 11.91 -26.01
CA PRO A 393 -10.93 12.40 -26.25
C PRO A 393 -9.97 11.21 -26.25
N GLN A 394 -9.13 11.11 -27.28
CA GLN A 394 -8.08 10.09 -27.35
C GLN A 394 -7.19 10.17 -26.10
N HIS A 395 -7.33 9.16 -25.24
CA HIS A 395 -6.44 8.94 -24.11
C HIS A 395 -5.00 8.79 -24.62
N VAL A 396 -4.21 9.85 -24.47
CA VAL A 396 -2.76 9.75 -24.35
C VAL A 396 -2.52 8.94 -23.09
N ALA A 397 -1.94 7.74 -23.22
CA ALA A 397 -1.48 6.95 -22.08
C ALA A 397 -0.31 7.69 -21.43
N THR A 398 -0.62 8.63 -20.56
CA THR A 398 0.29 9.09 -19.52
C THR A 398 0.51 7.90 -18.59
N ALA A 399 1.76 7.49 -18.46
CA ALA A 399 2.20 6.57 -17.42
C ALA A 399 2.16 7.29 -16.06
N HIS A 400 0.95 7.54 -15.57
CA HIS A 400 0.65 7.58 -14.15
C HIS A 400 -0.54 6.64 -14.00
N ARG A 401 -0.42 5.59 -13.18
CA ARG A 401 -1.62 4.96 -12.61
C ARG A 401 -2.48 6.13 -12.10
N LYS A 402 -3.69 6.28 -12.62
CA LYS A 402 -4.56 7.43 -12.29
C LYS A 402 -4.78 7.37 -10.77
N SER A 403 -4.01 8.16 -10.02
CA SER A 403 -4.35 8.51 -8.65
C SER A 403 -5.80 8.97 -8.65
N SER A 404 -6.53 8.62 -7.60
CA SER A 404 -7.89 9.12 -7.45
C SER A 404 -7.90 10.65 -7.52
N PRO A 405 -8.96 11.25 -8.10
CA PRO A 405 -9.05 12.70 -8.20
C PRO A 405 -8.98 13.34 -6.81
N THR A 406 -8.41 14.55 -6.79
CA THR A 406 -8.43 15.46 -5.65
C THR A 406 -8.61 16.87 -6.20
N GLN A 407 -9.45 17.66 -5.57
CA GLN A 407 -9.74 19.03 -5.97
C GLN A 407 -9.45 19.95 -4.80
N PRO A 408 -8.43 20.83 -4.92
CA PRO A 408 -8.18 21.87 -3.93
C PRO A 408 -9.42 22.72 -3.67
N SER A 409 -9.65 23.04 -2.40
CA SER A 409 -10.69 23.95 -1.90
C SER A 409 -10.47 25.40 -2.33
N SER A 410 -9.26 25.72 -2.79
CA SER A 410 -8.92 26.97 -3.44
C SER A 410 -8.07 26.73 -4.68
N ASP A 411 -8.28 27.56 -5.68
CA ASP A 411 -7.52 27.68 -6.92
C ASP A 411 -6.39 28.72 -6.82
N GLN A 412 -6.26 29.42 -5.69
CA GLN A 412 -5.17 30.34 -5.42
C GLN A 412 -3.90 29.62 -4.94
N PRO A 413 -2.69 30.04 -5.35
CA PRO A 413 -1.46 29.49 -4.80
C PRO A 413 -1.34 29.67 -3.28
N LEU A 414 -1.76 30.84 -2.79
CA LEU A 414 -1.74 31.23 -1.38
C LEU A 414 -2.98 32.05 -1.05
N GLN A 415 -3.50 31.89 0.18
CA GLN A 415 -4.57 32.74 0.70
C GLN A 415 -4.01 34.10 1.16
N LEU A 416 -4.71 35.18 0.82
CA LEU A 416 -4.35 36.56 1.14
C LEU A 416 -5.50 37.27 1.90
N PRO A 417 -5.19 38.25 2.77
CA PRO A 417 -3.86 38.70 3.19
C PRO A 417 -3.14 37.68 4.08
N ARG A 418 -1.80 37.73 4.15
CA ARG A 418 -1.00 36.87 5.02
C ARG A 418 -0.58 37.60 6.29
N GLY A 419 -0.48 36.84 7.39
CA GLY A 419 0.27 37.28 8.57
C GLY A 419 1.78 37.22 8.34
N ASN A 420 2.53 37.73 9.31
CA ASN A 420 3.97 37.54 9.34
C ASN A 420 4.28 36.09 9.74
N ASP A 421 5.42 35.57 9.27
CA ASP A 421 5.98 34.34 9.78
C ASP A 421 6.31 34.46 11.28
N GLY A 422 6.33 33.31 11.95
CA GLY A 422 6.79 33.20 13.33
C GLY A 422 8.28 33.45 13.49
N ASP A 423 8.73 33.52 14.73
CA ASP A 423 10.12 33.81 15.10
C ASP A 423 10.98 32.57 15.38
N GLY A 424 10.41 31.37 15.25
CA GLY A 424 11.05 30.10 15.59
C GLY A 424 11.11 29.78 17.07
N SER A 425 10.46 30.56 17.94
CA SER A 425 10.29 30.17 19.33
C SER A 425 9.53 28.86 19.47
N VAL A 426 9.92 28.04 20.46
CA VAL A 426 9.29 26.75 20.73
C VAL A 426 8.68 26.77 22.12
N ASN A 427 7.37 26.55 22.20
CA ASN A 427 6.64 26.40 23.45
C ASN A 427 6.42 24.91 23.74
N VAL A 428 6.87 24.46 24.91
CA VAL A 428 6.61 23.10 25.41
C VAL A 428 5.54 23.18 26.49
N SER A 429 4.43 22.49 26.29
CA SER A 429 3.24 22.56 27.16
C SER A 429 2.61 21.19 27.43
N GLY A 430 1.61 21.16 28.32
CA GLY A 430 0.97 19.96 28.84
C GLY A 430 1.38 19.64 30.29
N GLU A 431 0.84 18.57 30.85
CA GLU A 431 1.34 18.01 32.11
C GLU A 431 2.67 17.31 31.81
N LEU A 432 3.82 17.91 32.18
CA LEU A 432 5.16 17.36 31.92
C LEU A 432 5.47 16.15 32.82
N LYS A 433 4.77 15.05 32.58
CA LYS A 433 4.80 13.81 33.35
C LYS A 433 4.89 12.60 32.42
N GLN A 434 5.47 11.52 32.92
CA GLN A 434 5.61 10.26 32.20
C GLN A 434 4.23 9.79 31.72
N TRP A 435 4.12 9.42 30.44
CA TRP A 435 2.91 8.99 29.73
C TRP A 435 1.88 10.07 29.41
N HIS A 436 2.11 11.33 29.78
CA HIS A 436 1.19 12.42 29.44
C HIS A 436 1.51 13.01 28.07
N LYS A 437 0.50 13.59 27.41
CA LYS A 437 0.73 14.34 26.17
C LYS A 437 1.54 15.60 26.46
N VAL A 438 2.75 15.65 25.92
CA VAL A 438 3.59 16.84 25.80
C VAL A 438 3.39 17.41 24.41
N THR A 439 3.12 18.72 24.34
CA THR A 439 2.92 19.44 23.09
C THR A 439 4.10 20.37 22.86
N LEU A 440 4.75 20.24 21.70
CA LEU A 440 5.76 21.17 21.23
C LEU A 440 5.17 22.00 20.09
N ASP A 441 4.98 23.29 20.34
CA ASP A 441 4.51 24.26 19.35
C ASP A 441 5.68 25.13 18.91
N VAL A 442 6.03 25.05 17.63
CA VAL A 442 7.01 25.92 16.98
C VAL A 442 6.25 27.06 16.31
N ASN A 443 6.65 28.29 16.62
CA ASN A 443 6.20 29.49 15.92
C ASN A 443 6.90 29.56 14.55
N GLY A 444 6.35 28.84 13.58
CA GLY A 444 6.90 28.56 12.26
C GLY A 444 6.42 29.53 11.16
N PRO A 445 6.60 29.16 9.87
CA PRO A 445 6.08 29.94 8.75
C PRO A 445 4.58 30.17 8.89
N PHE A 446 4.10 31.34 8.50
CA PHE A 446 2.66 31.56 8.37
C PHE A 446 2.14 30.70 7.24
N ALA A 447 1.08 29.93 7.52
CA ALA A 447 0.38 29.14 6.53
C ALA A 447 -1.14 29.26 6.72
N HIS A 448 -1.86 28.89 5.68
CA HIS A 448 -3.30 28.68 5.69
C HIS A 448 -3.58 27.27 5.20
N GLU A 449 -4.55 26.58 5.81
CA GLU A 449 -4.89 25.21 5.41
C GLU A 449 -5.38 25.09 3.94
N LYS A 450 -5.67 26.19 3.23
CA LYS A 450 -6.05 26.22 1.80
C LYS A 450 -4.91 26.69 0.88
N ASP A 451 -3.69 26.83 1.40
CA ASP A 451 -2.51 27.19 0.61
C ASP A 451 -2.08 26.01 -0.27
N ASN A 452 -1.90 26.24 -1.58
CA ASN A 452 -1.47 25.20 -2.52
C ASN A 452 0.04 25.16 -2.74
N ARG A 453 0.74 26.30 -2.65
CA ARG A 453 2.17 26.42 -2.98
C ARG A 453 2.89 27.50 -2.15
N PRO A 454 3.66 27.13 -1.11
CA PRO A 454 3.77 25.77 -0.57
C PRO A 454 2.47 25.31 0.10
N ASN A 455 2.11 24.04 -0.07
CA ASN A 455 1.03 23.42 0.71
C ASN A 455 1.55 23.03 2.11
N PRO A 456 0.88 23.43 3.20
CA PRO A 456 1.36 23.20 4.57
C PRO A 456 1.45 21.74 4.99
N PHE A 457 0.68 20.87 4.35
CA PHE A 457 0.58 19.45 4.66
C PHE A 457 1.55 18.61 3.83
N THR A 458 1.82 18.99 2.57
CA THR A 458 2.70 18.23 1.68
C THR A 458 4.11 18.79 1.57
N ASP A 459 4.27 20.11 1.59
CA ASP A 459 5.52 20.75 1.18
C ASP A 459 6.39 21.21 2.36
N TYR A 460 5.85 21.21 3.58
CA TYR A 460 6.60 21.46 4.80
C TYR A 460 6.69 20.18 5.65
N ARG A 461 7.93 19.78 5.96
CA ARG A 461 8.21 18.66 6.87
C ARG A 461 8.78 19.19 8.17
N MET A 462 7.96 19.18 9.22
CA MET A 462 8.43 19.28 10.60
C MET A 462 8.60 17.88 11.18
N THR A 463 9.76 17.62 11.78
CA THR A 463 10.07 16.39 12.51
C THR A 463 10.82 16.77 13.79
N VAL A 464 10.48 16.16 14.91
CA VAL A 464 11.11 16.44 16.21
C VAL A 464 11.83 15.19 16.71
N LEU A 465 13.14 15.30 16.90
CA LEU A 465 13.96 14.30 17.56
C LEU A 465 13.99 14.61 19.06
N LEU A 466 13.49 13.68 19.86
CA LEU A 466 13.49 13.74 21.32
C LEU A 466 14.48 12.73 21.89
N LYS A 467 15.36 13.18 22.79
CA LYS A 467 16.39 12.34 23.42
C LYS A 467 16.33 12.47 24.93
N HIS A 468 16.20 11.35 25.61
CA HIS A 468 16.32 11.26 27.06
C HIS A 468 17.79 11.22 27.46
N SER A 469 18.11 11.78 28.63
CA SER A 469 19.45 11.75 29.22
C SER A 469 20.04 10.33 29.40
N GLY A 470 19.20 9.31 29.50
CA GLY A 470 19.55 7.88 29.58
C GLY A 470 19.76 7.19 28.23
N GLY A 471 19.59 7.89 27.11
CA GLY A 471 19.92 7.40 25.76
C GLY A 471 18.73 6.97 24.90
N THR A 472 17.52 6.84 25.46
CA THR A 472 16.31 6.58 24.68
C THR A 472 16.01 7.76 23.75
N GLN A 473 15.58 7.46 22.52
CA GLN A 473 15.25 8.47 21.52
C GLN A 473 13.97 8.15 20.76
N TYR A 474 13.23 9.19 20.40
CA TYR A 474 12.04 9.14 19.57
C TYR A 474 12.14 10.20 18.46
N THR A 475 11.64 9.87 17.28
CA THR A 475 11.47 10.82 16.19
C THR A 475 10.00 10.89 15.87
N VAL A 476 9.36 12.03 16.13
CA VAL A 476 7.91 12.21 15.92
C VAL A 476 7.65 13.20 14.79
N PRO A 477 6.67 12.94 13.91
CA PRO A 477 6.26 13.90 12.90
C PRO A 477 5.50 15.08 13.54
N GLY A 478 5.80 16.30 13.08
CA GLY A 478 4.99 17.50 13.34
C GLY A 478 4.01 17.79 12.19
N TYR A 479 3.07 18.69 12.42
CA TYR A 479 1.99 19.08 11.50
C TYR A 479 1.62 20.56 11.64
N PHE A 480 0.92 21.12 10.65
CA PHE A 480 0.41 22.49 10.70
C PHE A 480 -0.86 22.60 11.57
N ALA A 481 -0.85 23.51 12.54
CA ALA A 481 -1.88 23.63 13.59
C ALA A 481 -2.53 25.02 13.64
N ALA A 482 -2.54 25.76 12.53
CA ALA A 482 -3.12 27.10 12.42
C ALA A 482 -2.63 28.06 13.52
N ASP A 483 -3.51 28.57 14.37
CA ASP A 483 -3.17 29.47 15.48
C ASP A 483 -2.73 28.73 16.76
N GLY A 484 -2.70 27.40 16.75
CA GLY A 484 -2.39 26.56 17.92
C GLY A 484 -3.56 26.34 18.87
N ASN A 485 -4.72 26.92 18.61
CA ASN A 485 -5.95 26.79 19.40
C ASN A 485 -7.18 26.57 18.50
N ALA A 486 -6.96 26.00 17.32
CA ALA A 486 -7.96 25.90 16.25
C ALA A 486 -9.23 25.18 16.68
N GLY A 487 -9.16 24.23 17.62
CA GLY A 487 -10.35 23.57 18.12
C GLY A 487 -11.32 24.50 18.85
N ASN A 488 -10.82 25.59 19.43
CA ASN A 488 -11.63 26.62 20.10
C ASN A 488 -11.89 27.85 19.23
N SER A 489 -10.93 28.25 18.40
CA SER A 489 -11.01 29.47 17.59
C SER A 489 -11.59 29.25 16.19
N SER A 490 -11.69 27.99 15.76
CA SER A 490 -12.00 27.60 14.38
C SER A 490 -11.03 28.21 13.36
N ALA A 491 -9.79 28.49 13.76
CA ALA A 491 -8.80 29.12 12.90
C ALA A 491 -8.32 28.19 11.77
N GLU A 492 -8.32 28.73 10.55
CA GLU A 492 -7.82 28.06 9.33
C GLU A 492 -6.37 28.44 8.99
N SER A 493 -5.78 29.40 9.71
CA SER A 493 -4.44 29.92 9.43
C SER A 493 -3.70 30.36 10.68
N GLY A 494 -2.39 30.48 10.58
CA GLY A 494 -1.53 30.95 11.64
C GLY A 494 -0.09 30.49 11.44
N THR A 495 0.70 30.60 12.50
CA THR A 495 2.13 30.29 12.51
C THR A 495 2.46 29.06 13.36
N THR A 496 1.47 28.36 13.92
CA THR A 496 1.75 27.25 14.84
C THR A 496 1.96 25.95 14.09
N TRP A 497 3.12 25.33 14.33
CA TRP A 497 3.47 23.99 13.87
C TRP A 497 3.71 23.10 15.08
N ARG A 498 3.00 21.98 15.15
CA ARG A 498 2.84 21.21 16.38
C ARG A 498 3.40 19.80 16.24
N ALA A 499 4.02 19.30 17.30
CA ALA A 499 4.32 17.88 17.47
C ALA A 499 3.87 17.41 18.86
N HIS A 500 3.32 16.20 18.92
CA HIS A 500 2.94 15.56 20.18
C HIS A 500 3.91 14.45 20.57
N PHE A 501 4.24 14.41 21.85
CA PHE A 501 5.13 13.42 22.45
C PHE A 501 4.53 12.87 23.73
N ALA A 502 4.56 11.54 23.92
CA ALA A 502 4.19 10.91 25.20
C ALA A 502 5.42 10.19 25.79
N PRO A 503 6.14 10.84 26.74
CA PRO A 503 7.41 10.35 27.26
C PRO A 503 7.23 9.08 28.07
N ASP A 504 8.10 8.10 27.84
CA ASP A 504 8.10 6.82 28.54
C ASP A 504 8.99 6.81 29.79
N GLN A 505 9.73 7.88 30.05
CA GLN A 505 10.70 7.99 31.13
C GLN A 505 10.69 9.36 31.79
N THR A 506 10.90 9.36 33.11
CA THR A 506 11.12 10.56 33.92
C THR A 506 12.53 11.11 33.73
N GLY A 507 12.73 12.39 34.07
CA GLY A 507 14.02 13.08 33.95
C GLY A 507 14.10 13.99 32.74
N GLN A 508 15.32 14.38 32.38
CA GLN A 508 15.55 15.41 31.37
C GLN A 508 15.46 14.83 29.95
N TRP A 509 14.71 15.54 29.10
CA TRP A 509 14.60 15.31 27.67
C TRP A 509 15.11 16.54 26.90
N THR A 510 15.77 16.30 25.78
CA THR A 510 16.18 17.32 24.81
C THR A 510 15.37 17.13 23.53
N TYR A 511 14.89 18.21 22.93
CA TYR A 511 14.29 18.19 21.59
C TYR A 511 15.20 18.88 20.58
N ASN A 512 15.16 18.43 19.33
CA ASN A 512 15.74 19.08 18.17
C ASN A 512 14.75 19.02 16.99
N VAL A 513 14.40 20.17 16.44
CA VAL A 513 13.45 20.31 15.34
C VAL A 513 14.20 20.32 14.02
N SER A 514 13.79 19.44 13.10
CA SER A 514 14.10 19.55 11.68
C SER A 514 12.88 20.14 10.98
N PHE A 515 13.08 21.23 10.23
CA PHE A 515 12.03 21.93 9.50
C PHE A 515 12.47 22.13 8.05
N ARG A 516 11.83 21.41 7.12
CA ARG A 516 12.23 21.38 5.71
C ARG A 516 11.09 21.84 4.81
N GLN A 517 11.42 22.56 3.75
CA GLN A 517 10.49 22.95 2.69
C GLN A 517 10.95 22.39 1.34
N GLY A 518 10.04 21.77 0.62
CA GLY A 518 10.26 21.23 -0.73
C GLY A 518 9.00 20.53 -1.23
N ASN A 519 8.86 20.38 -2.54
CA ASN A 519 7.69 19.71 -3.12
C ASN A 519 7.55 18.29 -2.56
N LEU A 520 6.42 18.00 -1.91
CA LEU A 520 6.13 16.74 -1.22
C LEU A 520 7.13 16.36 -0.11
N ALA A 521 7.88 17.32 0.43
CA ALA A 521 8.88 17.07 1.47
C ALA A 521 8.30 16.39 2.71
N ALA A 522 7.03 16.62 3.05
CA ALA A 522 6.39 15.96 4.19
C ALA A 522 6.22 14.44 4.01
N LEU A 523 6.13 13.97 2.77
CA LEU A 523 5.72 12.60 2.40
C LEU A 523 6.89 11.71 1.97
N ASP A 524 8.03 12.31 1.65
CA ASP A 524 9.24 11.61 1.23
C ASP A 524 10.47 12.26 1.89
N SER A 525 11.17 11.49 2.73
CA SER A 525 12.37 11.95 3.43
C SER A 525 13.46 12.43 2.49
N ASP A 526 13.51 11.82 1.30
CA ASP A 526 14.57 11.96 0.30
C ASP A 526 14.23 13.02 -0.76
N ALA A 527 13.00 13.57 -0.72
CA ALA A 527 12.60 14.66 -1.58
C ALA A 527 13.53 15.88 -1.39
N ALA A 528 13.91 16.48 -2.53
CA ALA A 528 14.70 17.70 -2.55
C ALA A 528 14.01 18.79 -1.72
N SER A 529 14.65 19.19 -0.63
CA SER A 529 14.12 20.14 0.33
C SER A 529 15.23 20.98 0.95
N THR A 530 14.86 22.15 1.44
CA THR A 530 15.77 23.11 2.06
C THR A 530 15.38 23.33 3.52
N PRO A 531 16.35 23.50 4.44
CA PRO A 531 16.08 23.99 5.79
C PRO A 531 15.31 25.31 5.76
N VAL A 532 14.28 25.44 6.60
CA VAL A 532 13.51 26.69 6.72
C VAL A 532 13.99 27.46 7.95
N ALA A 533 14.76 28.53 7.73
CA ALA A 533 15.20 29.40 8.82
C ALA A 533 14.08 30.38 9.25
N PRO A 534 13.99 30.75 10.54
CA PRO A 534 14.82 30.33 11.68
C PRO A 534 14.38 29.02 12.37
N PHE A 535 13.43 28.27 11.79
CA PHE A 535 12.72 27.17 12.45
C PHE A 535 13.53 25.86 12.53
N ASP A 536 14.28 25.54 11.47
CA ASP A 536 15.16 24.37 11.40
C ASP A 536 16.33 24.48 12.39
N GLY A 537 16.61 23.38 13.10
CA GLY A 537 17.69 23.30 14.08
C GLY A 537 17.34 23.87 15.46
N THR A 538 16.13 24.42 15.65
CA THR A 538 15.67 24.86 16.98
C THR A 538 15.68 23.69 17.96
N SER A 539 16.16 23.96 19.18
CA SER A 539 16.35 22.91 20.18
C SER A 539 16.23 23.48 21.60
N GLY A 540 15.97 22.59 22.55
CA GLY A 540 15.83 22.94 23.96
C GLY A 540 15.64 21.71 24.83
N THR A 541 15.41 21.94 26.12
CA THR A 541 15.26 20.87 27.11
C THR A 541 14.02 21.07 27.97
N PHE A 542 13.42 19.97 28.42
CA PHE A 542 12.36 19.96 29.44
C PHE A 542 12.55 18.75 30.36
N THR A 543 11.90 18.76 31.52
CA THR A 543 12.00 17.68 32.51
C THR A 543 10.64 17.04 32.71
N ILE A 544 10.62 15.71 32.72
CA ILE A 544 9.43 14.89 32.91
C ILE A 544 9.40 14.34 34.33
N ALA A 545 8.32 14.62 35.05
CA ALA A 545 8.06 14.09 36.39
C ALA A 545 7.32 12.73 36.32
N GLU A 546 7.16 12.08 37.47
CA GLU A 546 6.31 10.89 37.57
C GLU A 546 4.83 11.22 37.31
N SER A 547 4.12 10.25 36.75
CA SER A 547 2.66 10.35 36.61
C SER A 547 2.00 10.25 37.97
N ASP A 548 1.01 11.10 38.21
CA ASP A 548 0.14 11.08 39.40
C ASP A 548 -1.23 10.44 39.12
N LYS A 549 -1.42 9.89 37.91
CA LYS A 549 -2.68 9.24 37.52
C LYS A 549 -2.69 7.79 37.99
N THR A 550 -3.87 7.29 38.34
CA THR A 550 -4.08 5.93 38.88
C THR A 550 -5.35 5.30 38.31
N GLY A 551 -5.59 4.04 38.63
CA GLY A 551 -6.82 3.36 38.22
C GLY A 551 -6.85 3.15 36.71
N ARG A 552 -7.98 3.46 36.06
CA ARG A 552 -8.18 3.21 34.63
C ARG A 552 -7.55 4.24 33.70
N ASP A 553 -7.18 5.42 34.21
CA ASP A 553 -6.51 6.43 33.39
C ASP A 553 -5.22 5.82 32.81
N LEU A 554 -5.11 5.78 31.48
CA LEU A 554 -4.00 5.09 30.83
C LEU A 554 -2.66 5.72 31.17
N ARG A 555 -2.63 6.99 31.56
CA ARG A 555 -1.41 7.68 32.00
C ARG A 555 -0.85 7.13 33.32
N GLY A 556 -1.66 6.38 34.08
CA GLY A 556 -1.22 5.60 35.24
C GLY A 556 -0.85 4.15 34.91
N GLN A 557 -1.17 3.67 33.70
CA GLN A 557 -0.84 2.32 33.23
C GLN A 557 0.39 2.31 32.31
N GLY A 558 0.62 3.39 31.57
CA GLY A 558 1.62 3.49 30.50
C GLY A 558 1.06 3.08 29.14
N ARG A 559 1.89 3.16 28.09
CA ARG A 559 1.49 2.81 26.72
C ARG A 559 1.17 1.32 26.59
N LEU A 560 0.12 0.98 25.87
CA LEU A 560 -0.23 -0.38 25.52
C LEU A 560 0.59 -0.84 24.31
N THR A 561 1.29 -1.98 24.44
CA THR A 561 2.32 -2.42 23.49
C THR A 561 2.10 -3.84 23.01
N TYR A 562 2.45 -4.09 21.74
CA TYR A 562 2.58 -5.45 21.22
C TYR A 562 3.90 -6.06 21.69
N VAL A 563 3.82 -7.15 22.45
CA VAL A 563 4.98 -7.79 23.08
C VAL A 563 5.35 -9.13 22.43
N GLY A 564 4.98 -9.32 21.15
CA GLY A 564 5.22 -10.58 20.43
C GLY A 564 4.33 -11.75 20.86
N LYS A 565 3.19 -11.47 21.50
CA LYS A 565 2.25 -12.47 22.05
C LYS A 565 0.81 -12.14 21.62
N HIS A 566 -0.14 -13.02 21.91
CA HIS A 566 -1.57 -12.87 21.57
C HIS A 566 -2.32 -11.74 22.31
N TYR A 567 -1.67 -11.10 23.28
CA TYR A 567 -2.28 -10.04 24.09
C TYR A 567 -1.34 -8.85 24.19
N LEU A 568 -1.92 -7.66 24.13
CA LEU A 568 -1.21 -6.42 24.38
C LEU A 568 -0.89 -6.28 25.87
N GLN A 569 0.20 -5.56 26.18
CA GLN A 569 0.64 -5.33 27.56
C GLN A 569 0.97 -3.86 27.79
N PHE A 570 0.53 -3.32 28.92
CA PHE A 570 0.89 -1.98 29.35
C PHE A 570 2.38 -1.91 29.71
N ALA A 571 3.11 -0.99 29.08
CA ALA A 571 4.55 -0.81 29.27
C ALA A 571 4.91 -0.38 30.69
N GLY A 572 4.07 0.44 31.35
CA GLY A 572 4.28 0.88 32.72
C GLY A 572 3.90 -0.19 33.73
N SER A 573 2.62 -0.54 33.82
CA SER A 573 2.09 -1.45 34.85
C SER A 573 2.33 -2.93 34.60
N LYS A 574 2.79 -3.31 33.39
CA LYS A 574 2.98 -4.69 32.93
C LYS A 574 1.72 -5.55 32.92
N LYS A 575 0.54 -4.95 33.08
CA LYS A 575 -0.73 -5.65 32.99
C LYS A 575 -1.04 -6.00 31.53
N TYR A 576 -1.44 -7.25 31.29
CA TYR A 576 -2.00 -7.67 30.02
C TYR A 576 -3.43 -7.12 29.84
N PHE A 577 -3.82 -6.90 28.61
CA PHE A 577 -5.06 -6.20 28.25
C PHE A 577 -6.04 -7.11 27.49
N LEU A 578 -7.31 -7.05 27.88
CA LEU A 578 -8.45 -7.55 27.13
C LEU A 578 -9.35 -6.37 26.80
N LYS A 579 -9.86 -6.30 25.57
CA LYS A 579 -10.69 -5.19 25.12
C LYS A 579 -12.17 -5.56 25.05
N VAL A 580 -13.02 -4.66 25.53
CA VAL A 580 -14.49 -4.74 25.40
C VAL A 580 -15.07 -3.35 25.17
N GLY A 581 -15.94 -3.22 24.16
CA GLY A 581 -16.38 -1.90 23.74
C GLY A 581 -17.43 -1.89 22.64
N ALA A 582 -17.70 -0.69 22.13
CA ALA A 582 -18.59 -0.46 21.01
C ALA A 582 -17.80 -0.41 19.70
N ASP A 583 -18.21 -1.20 18.71
CA ASP A 583 -17.70 -1.07 17.34
C ASP A 583 -18.58 -0.13 16.50
N ALA A 584 -19.72 0.27 17.06
CA ALA A 584 -20.74 1.09 16.43
C ALA A 584 -21.01 2.37 17.24
N PRO A 585 -21.35 3.49 16.59
CA PRO A 585 -21.46 3.63 15.14
C PRO A 585 -20.10 3.90 14.47
N GLU A 586 -19.89 3.36 13.27
CA GLU A 586 -18.75 3.75 12.42
C GLU A 586 -18.70 5.28 12.18
N THR A 587 -19.88 5.92 12.17
CA THR A 587 -20.10 7.35 11.93
C THR A 587 -19.93 8.20 13.21
N LEU A 588 -19.29 7.69 14.26
CA LEU A 588 -19.13 8.38 15.55
C LEU A 588 -18.54 9.80 15.40
N LEU A 589 -17.61 9.99 14.47
CA LEU A 589 -16.96 11.27 14.20
C LEU A 589 -17.79 12.22 13.32
N ALA A 590 -18.93 11.80 12.78
CA ALA A 590 -19.90 12.68 12.11
C ALA A 590 -20.75 13.40 13.17
N TYR A 591 -20.15 14.35 13.88
CA TYR A 591 -20.75 15.00 15.05
C TYR A 591 -20.93 16.51 14.84
N ALA A 592 -22.12 17.03 15.20
CA ALA A 592 -22.56 18.38 14.86
C ALA A 592 -21.74 19.50 15.52
N ASP A 593 -21.06 19.18 16.62
CA ASP A 593 -20.22 20.13 17.33
C ASP A 593 -18.79 20.20 16.79
N PHE A 594 -18.43 19.33 15.84
CA PHE A 594 -17.20 19.47 15.08
C PHE A 594 -17.36 20.47 13.95
N ASP A 595 -16.36 21.32 13.75
CA ASP A 595 -16.36 22.30 12.67
C ASP A 595 -16.36 21.59 11.30
N ASN A 596 -16.93 22.25 10.28
CA ASN A 596 -17.01 21.78 8.89
C ASN A 596 -17.40 20.29 8.71
N THR A 597 -18.29 19.79 9.56
CA THR A 597 -18.76 18.40 9.52
C THR A 597 -20.16 18.35 8.92
N ILE A 598 -20.29 17.66 7.78
CA ILE A 598 -21.53 17.56 7.00
C ILE A 598 -21.75 16.11 6.58
N ALA A 599 -23.00 15.77 6.25
CA ALA A 599 -23.33 14.48 5.67
C ALA A 599 -23.62 14.64 4.17
N GLY A 600 -23.03 13.80 3.32
CA GLY A 600 -23.35 13.73 1.89
C GLY A 600 -24.77 13.22 1.65
N ASN A 601 -25.27 12.33 2.52
CA ASN A 601 -26.66 11.90 2.54
C ASN A 601 -27.28 11.96 3.95
N PRO A 602 -27.73 13.14 4.42
CA PRO A 602 -28.25 13.31 5.77
C PRO A 602 -29.56 12.53 6.03
N LYS A 603 -30.24 12.05 4.99
CA LYS A 603 -31.42 11.18 5.15
C LYS A 603 -31.05 9.74 5.52
N LYS A 604 -29.90 9.26 5.04
CA LYS A 604 -29.36 7.92 5.34
C LYS A 604 -28.54 7.95 6.64
N ALA A 605 -27.64 8.92 6.75
CA ALA A 605 -26.66 9.02 7.83
C ALA A 605 -26.54 10.49 8.29
N PRO A 606 -27.44 10.96 9.17
CA PRO A 606 -27.38 12.33 9.67
C PRO A 606 -26.14 12.57 10.52
N VAL A 607 -25.72 13.83 10.58
CA VAL A 607 -24.71 14.28 11.56
C VAL A 607 -25.32 14.18 12.97
N LYS A 608 -24.59 13.53 13.87
CA LYS A 608 -25.03 13.15 15.21
C LYS A 608 -25.03 14.33 16.16
N THR A 609 -25.83 14.23 17.22
CA THR A 609 -25.80 15.17 18.35
C THR A 609 -25.34 14.53 19.67
N TRP A 610 -25.46 13.20 19.78
CA TRP A 610 -25.22 12.48 21.03
C TRP A 610 -26.04 13.06 22.20
N ALA A 611 -27.23 13.62 21.90
CA ALA A 611 -28.09 14.29 22.87
C ALA A 611 -28.43 13.42 24.10
N PRO A 612 -28.70 12.11 23.97
CA PRO A 612 -28.96 11.23 25.13
C PRO A 612 -27.81 11.21 26.15
N HIS A 613 -26.59 11.53 25.73
CA HIS A 613 -25.40 11.47 26.55
C HIS A 613 -24.92 12.82 27.11
N VAL A 614 -25.60 13.93 26.81
CA VAL A 614 -25.28 15.23 27.43
C VAL A 614 -25.36 15.18 28.95
N GLN A 615 -26.25 14.34 29.50
CA GLN A 615 -26.38 14.10 30.95
C GLN A 615 -25.15 13.40 31.58
N ASP A 616 -24.32 12.74 30.77
CA ASP A 616 -23.15 12.00 31.22
C ASP A 616 -21.88 12.86 31.25
N TRP A 617 -21.93 14.05 30.64
CA TRP A 617 -20.89 15.06 30.79
C TRP A 617 -20.89 15.62 32.22
N LYS A 618 -19.72 15.75 32.83
CA LYS A 618 -19.54 16.22 34.21
C LYS A 618 -18.74 17.51 34.24
N PRO A 619 -18.95 18.38 35.25
CA PRO A 619 -18.09 19.54 35.46
C PRO A 619 -16.60 19.14 35.51
N GLY A 620 -15.78 19.78 34.66
CA GLY A 620 -14.36 19.48 34.53
C GLY A 620 -14.00 18.54 33.37
N ASP A 621 -14.98 17.88 32.75
CA ASP A 621 -14.75 17.22 31.46
C ASP A 621 -14.52 18.26 30.36
N PRO A 622 -13.74 17.93 29.31
CA PRO A 622 -13.37 18.90 28.29
C PRO A 622 -14.58 19.32 27.44
N THR A 623 -14.45 20.51 26.88
CA THR A 623 -15.30 21.12 25.85
C THR A 623 -14.41 21.97 24.95
N TRP A 624 -14.94 22.38 23.79
CA TRP A 624 -14.27 23.37 22.95
C TRP A 624 -15.24 24.48 22.54
N GLY A 625 -14.68 25.62 22.12
CA GLY A 625 -15.44 26.84 21.81
C GLY A 625 -16.38 27.21 22.96
N ASP A 626 -17.62 27.55 22.62
CA ASP A 626 -18.66 27.94 23.58
C ASP A 626 -19.37 26.74 24.24
N GLY A 627 -18.60 25.78 24.75
CA GLY A 627 -19.12 24.61 25.45
C GLY A 627 -19.64 23.48 24.54
N LYS A 628 -19.20 23.47 23.28
CA LYS A 628 -19.41 22.38 22.33
C LYS A 628 -18.72 21.09 22.81
N GLY A 629 -19.20 19.94 22.35
CA GLY A 629 -18.57 18.65 22.58
C GLY A 629 -19.20 17.78 23.66
N LYS A 630 -20.13 18.34 24.44
CA LYS A 630 -20.67 17.68 25.65
C LYS A 630 -21.34 16.34 25.37
N GLY A 631 -22.05 16.20 24.24
CA GLY A 631 -22.75 14.96 23.88
C GLY A 631 -21.76 13.80 23.72
N LEU A 632 -20.76 13.96 22.86
CA LEU A 632 -19.79 12.90 22.57
C LEU A 632 -18.84 12.64 23.75
N ILE A 633 -18.39 13.68 24.46
CA ILE A 633 -17.60 13.51 25.69
C ILE A 633 -18.40 12.77 26.77
N GLY A 634 -19.69 13.07 26.89
CA GLY A 634 -20.63 12.33 27.73
C GLY A 634 -20.82 10.88 27.30
N ALA A 635 -20.88 10.60 26.00
CA ALA A 635 -21.01 9.23 25.49
C ALA A 635 -19.79 8.38 25.88
N VAL A 636 -18.58 8.92 25.73
CA VAL A 636 -17.34 8.28 26.19
C VAL A 636 -17.35 8.07 27.71
N ASN A 637 -17.84 9.05 28.49
CA ASN A 637 -17.99 8.89 29.94
C ASN A 637 -18.95 7.77 30.32
N TYR A 638 -20.08 7.66 29.63
CA TYR A 638 -21.08 6.63 29.86
C TYR A 638 -20.49 5.24 29.61
N LEU A 639 -19.91 5.04 28.42
CA LEU A 639 -19.33 3.75 28.03
C LEU A 639 -18.18 3.36 28.98
N SER A 640 -17.30 4.31 29.30
CA SER A 640 -16.24 4.11 30.29
C SER A 640 -16.86 3.76 31.65
N GLY A 641 -17.84 4.53 32.11
CA GLY A 641 -18.52 4.33 33.39
C GLY A 641 -19.17 2.95 33.55
N LYS A 642 -19.65 2.34 32.46
CA LYS A 642 -20.17 0.95 32.45
C LYS A 642 -19.08 -0.11 32.58
N GLY A 643 -17.81 0.27 32.45
CA GLY A 643 -16.65 -0.61 32.58
C GLY A 643 -16.05 -1.07 31.25
N CYS A 644 -16.61 -0.64 30.11
CA CYS A 644 -16.00 -0.86 28.81
C CYS A 644 -14.71 -0.04 28.68
N ASN A 645 -13.78 -0.50 27.84
CA ASN A 645 -12.44 0.05 27.71
C ASN A 645 -11.99 0.19 26.25
N ALA A 646 -12.92 0.16 25.30
CA ALA A 646 -12.65 0.36 23.88
C ALA A 646 -13.83 1.03 23.18
N PHE A 647 -13.54 1.77 22.12
CA PHE A 647 -14.54 2.15 21.11
C PHE A 647 -13.85 2.35 19.76
N SER A 648 -14.57 2.04 18.68
CA SER A 648 -14.12 2.25 17.32
C SER A 648 -14.84 3.39 16.61
N PHE A 649 -14.26 3.82 15.51
CA PHE A 649 -14.76 4.88 14.64
C PHE A 649 -14.03 4.81 13.29
N LEU A 650 -14.72 5.20 12.21
CA LEU A 650 -14.06 5.50 10.95
C LEU A 650 -13.46 6.89 10.99
N THR A 651 -12.24 7.05 10.49
CA THR A 651 -11.64 8.38 10.23
C THR A 651 -11.81 8.86 8.80
N TYR A 652 -12.30 7.99 7.89
CA TYR A 652 -12.65 8.36 6.52
C TYR A 652 -13.68 7.42 5.89
N ASN A 653 -14.89 7.91 5.63
CA ASN A 653 -16.00 7.15 5.02
C ASN A 653 -16.69 7.90 3.87
N ALA A 654 -15.99 8.83 3.21
CA ALA A 654 -16.55 9.50 2.05
C ALA A 654 -16.82 8.46 0.95
N GLY A 655 -18.03 8.44 0.41
CA GLY A 655 -18.44 7.55 -0.68
C GLY A 655 -19.11 6.25 -0.25
N GLY A 656 -18.99 5.82 1.01
CA GLY A 656 -19.65 4.62 1.50
C GLY A 656 -20.85 4.87 2.37
N ASP A 657 -20.99 4.08 3.44
CA ASP A 657 -22.30 3.85 4.02
C ASP A 657 -22.81 5.07 4.80
N GLY A 658 -21.92 5.71 5.56
CA GLY A 658 -22.16 6.98 6.22
C GLY A 658 -21.98 8.22 5.34
N ASP A 659 -20.94 8.28 4.49
CA ASP A 659 -20.59 9.45 3.66
C ASP A 659 -20.62 10.78 4.42
N ASN A 660 -19.99 10.82 5.60
CA ASN A 660 -20.12 11.93 6.55
C ASN A 660 -18.91 12.16 7.48
N VAL A 661 -17.81 11.42 7.28
CA VAL A 661 -16.56 11.52 8.02
C VAL A 661 -15.38 11.61 7.05
N TRP A 662 -14.62 12.70 7.16
CA TRP A 662 -13.31 12.87 6.51
C TRP A 662 -12.49 13.91 7.28
N PRO A 663 -11.14 13.81 7.26
CA PRO A 663 -10.29 14.77 7.96
C PRO A 663 -10.02 16.04 7.14
N PHE A 664 -10.48 16.08 5.88
CA PHE A 664 -10.21 17.14 4.93
C PHE A 664 -11.06 18.39 5.19
N ILE A 665 -10.63 19.53 4.65
CA ILE A 665 -11.41 20.78 4.64
C ILE A 665 -12.73 20.60 3.88
N GLN A 666 -12.65 19.89 2.75
CA GLN A 666 -13.80 19.49 1.95
C GLN A 666 -13.60 18.06 1.46
N ARG A 667 -14.71 17.38 1.18
CA ARG A 667 -14.77 15.97 0.82
C ARG A 667 -13.84 15.58 -0.33
N GLU A 668 -13.68 16.44 -1.33
CA GLU A 668 -12.86 16.18 -2.52
C GLU A 668 -11.40 16.67 -2.41
N ASP A 669 -11.01 17.35 -1.32
CA ASP A 669 -9.68 17.95 -1.15
C ASP A 669 -8.75 17.12 -0.26
N LYS A 670 -8.27 16.01 -0.80
CA LYS A 670 -7.49 15.00 -0.06
C LYS A 670 -6.08 15.44 0.33
N LEU A 671 -5.67 16.64 -0.10
CA LEU A 671 -4.34 17.20 0.18
C LEU A 671 -4.38 18.39 1.14
N HIS A 672 -5.54 18.74 1.69
CA HIS A 672 -5.69 19.79 2.70
C HIS A 672 -6.57 19.34 3.86
N TYR A 673 -6.06 19.51 5.08
CA TYR A 673 -6.66 18.96 6.31
C TYR A 673 -7.26 20.09 7.14
N ASP A 674 -8.41 19.81 7.75
CA ASP A 674 -9.15 20.78 8.56
C ASP A 674 -8.50 20.88 9.95
N CYS A 675 -7.82 21.99 10.20
CA CYS A 675 -7.05 22.16 11.43
C CYS A 675 -7.96 22.17 12.67
N SER A 676 -9.11 22.83 12.59
CA SER A 676 -10.05 23.00 13.70
C SER A 676 -10.77 21.69 14.06
N LYS A 677 -11.34 21.00 13.07
CA LYS A 677 -12.02 19.72 13.23
C LYS A 677 -11.10 18.67 13.85
N LEU A 678 -9.86 18.59 13.37
CA LEU A 678 -8.90 17.60 13.86
C LEU A 678 -8.38 17.91 15.27
N ASP A 679 -8.28 19.18 15.66
CA ASP A 679 -7.97 19.55 17.06
C ASP A 679 -9.14 19.17 18.00
N GLN A 680 -10.39 19.27 17.53
CA GLN A 680 -11.59 18.86 18.27
C GLN A 680 -11.68 17.33 18.40
N TRP A 681 -11.36 16.57 17.34
CA TRP A 681 -11.18 15.11 17.42
C TRP A 681 -10.14 14.74 18.47
N GLY A 682 -8.99 15.44 18.47
CA GLY A 682 -7.92 15.27 19.46
C GLY A 682 -8.42 15.42 20.90
N THR A 683 -9.34 16.35 21.16
CA THR A 683 -9.96 16.54 22.48
C THR A 683 -10.73 15.29 22.94
N VAL A 684 -11.48 14.64 22.03
CA VAL A 684 -12.22 13.40 22.33
C VAL A 684 -11.26 12.24 22.59
N PHE A 685 -10.20 12.12 21.80
CA PHE A 685 -9.22 11.03 21.93
C PHE A 685 -8.38 11.15 23.21
N ASP A 686 -7.92 12.35 23.56
CA ASP A 686 -7.22 12.59 24.82
C ASP A 686 -8.12 12.30 26.03
N HIS A 687 -9.41 12.64 25.93
CA HIS A 687 -10.40 12.28 26.93
C HIS A 687 -10.57 10.76 27.03
N GLY A 688 -10.64 10.06 25.89
CA GLY A 688 -10.62 8.60 25.82
C GLY A 688 -9.43 8.00 26.58
N THR A 689 -8.22 8.54 26.36
CA THR A 689 -7.01 8.15 27.11
C THR A 689 -7.18 8.34 28.63
N ALA A 690 -7.71 9.49 29.06
CA ALA A 690 -7.97 9.75 30.49
C ALA A 690 -9.05 8.82 31.08
N LYS A 691 -9.99 8.34 30.26
CA LYS A 691 -11.07 7.43 30.67
C LYS A 691 -10.74 5.95 30.46
N GLY A 692 -9.49 5.61 30.12
CA GLY A 692 -9.07 4.22 30.00
C GLY A 692 -9.57 3.51 28.75
N MET A 693 -9.76 4.25 27.66
CA MET A 693 -10.29 3.73 26.40
C MET A 693 -9.17 3.42 25.41
N TYR A 694 -9.26 2.23 24.82
CA TYR A 694 -8.55 1.84 23.61
C TYR A 694 -9.25 2.46 22.40
N LEU A 695 -8.51 3.23 21.62
CA LEU A 695 -9.02 3.93 20.44
C LEU A 695 -8.83 3.05 19.20
N HIS A 696 -9.91 2.51 18.65
CA HIS A 696 -9.83 1.67 17.46
C HIS A 696 -10.01 2.52 16.19
N PHE A 697 -8.89 2.95 15.59
CA PHE A 697 -8.90 3.72 14.35
C PHE A 697 -9.15 2.79 13.16
N LYS A 698 -10.38 2.76 12.64
CA LYS A 698 -10.67 2.22 11.31
C LYS A 698 -10.39 3.31 10.29
N LEU A 699 -9.33 3.13 9.50
CA LEU A 699 -8.82 4.21 8.66
C LEU A 699 -9.72 4.51 7.46
N GLN A 700 -10.33 3.50 6.87
CA GLN A 700 -11.15 3.62 5.66
C GLN A 700 -12.26 2.58 5.69
N GLU A 701 -13.20 2.66 4.76
CA GLU A 701 -14.24 1.63 4.55
C GLU A 701 -14.05 0.99 3.17
N THR A 702 -14.75 -0.11 2.93
CA THR A 702 -14.63 -0.84 1.66
C THR A 702 -14.94 0.01 0.43
N GLU A 703 -15.89 0.93 0.53
CA GLU A 703 -16.35 1.74 -0.58
C GLU A 703 -15.32 2.79 -1.00
N ASN A 704 -14.34 3.11 -0.14
CA ASN A 704 -13.34 4.15 -0.40
C ASN A 704 -11.88 3.71 -0.18
N ASP A 705 -11.62 2.43 0.08
CA ASP A 705 -10.26 1.98 0.28
C ASP A 705 -9.46 1.85 -1.03
N ASP A 706 -10.10 1.49 -2.14
CA ASP A 706 -9.45 1.27 -3.45
C ASP A 706 -10.35 1.40 -4.70
N HIS A 707 -9.85 0.97 -5.87
CA HIS A 707 -10.62 0.84 -7.12
C HIS A 707 -11.03 -0.61 -7.44
N ASN A 708 -10.61 -1.59 -6.65
CA ASN A 708 -10.73 -3.01 -6.94
C ASN A 708 -12.15 -3.55 -6.88
N LYS A 709 -12.96 -3.15 -5.88
CA LYS A 709 -14.38 -3.56 -5.79
C LYS A 709 -15.24 -2.92 -6.88
N HIS A 710 -14.84 -1.74 -7.37
CA HIS A 710 -15.63 -0.86 -8.23
C HIS A 710 -15.06 -0.71 -9.64
N LYS A 711 -14.26 -1.68 -10.13
CA LYS A 711 -13.65 -1.62 -11.48
C LYS A 711 -14.68 -1.39 -12.60
N ALA A 712 -15.92 -1.84 -12.42
CA ALA A 712 -17.01 -1.67 -13.37
C ALA A 712 -17.56 -0.21 -13.45
N SER A 713 -17.32 0.65 -12.45
CA SER A 713 -17.88 2.01 -12.38
C SER A 713 -16.89 3.13 -12.71
N GLY A 714 -15.69 2.82 -13.23
CA GLY A 714 -14.73 3.82 -13.70
C GLY A 714 -13.77 4.36 -12.61
N GLY A 715 -13.58 3.60 -11.53
CA GLY A 715 -12.78 3.98 -10.36
C GLY A 715 -13.65 4.55 -9.24
N VAL A 716 -13.08 4.68 -8.04
CA VAL A 716 -13.73 5.29 -6.87
C VAL A 716 -13.12 6.67 -6.67
N PRO A 717 -13.83 7.77 -7.00
CA PRO A 717 -13.32 9.11 -6.85
C PRO A 717 -12.86 9.42 -5.44
N GLU A 718 -13.50 8.88 -4.42
CA GLU A 718 -13.24 9.11 -3.00
C GLU A 718 -12.02 8.33 -2.50
N SER A 719 -11.62 7.23 -3.16
CA SER A 719 -10.49 6.44 -2.68
C SER A 719 -9.17 7.23 -2.64
N LEU A 720 -8.24 6.84 -1.76
CA LEU A 720 -6.92 7.45 -1.73
C LEU A 720 -5.98 6.70 -2.66
N ASP A 721 -5.47 7.40 -3.68
CA ASP A 721 -4.54 6.87 -4.70
C ASP A 721 -5.00 5.54 -5.36
N GLY A 722 -6.32 5.31 -5.45
CA GLY A 722 -6.89 4.06 -5.98
C GLY A 722 -6.52 2.79 -5.19
N GLY A 723 -6.11 2.95 -3.93
CA GLY A 723 -5.65 1.87 -3.06
C GLY A 723 -4.13 1.78 -2.93
N ASP A 724 -3.36 2.41 -3.83
CA ASP A 724 -1.90 2.42 -3.75
C ASP A 724 -1.41 3.32 -2.60
N LEU A 725 -0.16 3.14 -2.15
CA LEU A 725 0.50 4.05 -1.21
C LEU A 725 1.10 5.25 -1.95
N GLY A 726 0.22 6.09 -2.51
CA GLY A 726 0.57 7.35 -3.17
C GLY A 726 0.60 8.54 -2.21
N SER A 727 0.52 9.75 -2.77
CA SER A 727 0.66 10.98 -1.97
C SER A 727 -0.53 11.20 -1.04
N GLN A 728 -1.75 10.85 -1.47
CA GLN A 728 -2.96 11.06 -0.68
C GLN A 728 -2.97 10.16 0.56
N ARG A 729 -2.66 8.87 0.39
CA ARG A 729 -2.63 7.87 1.46
C ARG A 729 -1.45 8.08 2.41
N LYS A 730 -0.27 8.44 1.89
CA LYS A 730 0.88 8.80 2.74
C LYS A 730 0.54 10.00 3.62
N LEU A 731 -0.03 11.05 3.03
CA LEU A 731 -0.43 12.22 3.80
C LEU A 731 -1.49 11.89 4.86
N TYR A 732 -2.48 11.08 4.48
CA TYR A 732 -3.52 10.61 5.38
C TYR A 732 -3.00 9.86 6.61
N CYS A 733 -2.15 8.85 6.39
CA CYS A 733 -1.53 8.13 7.50
C CYS A 733 -0.67 9.07 8.33
N ARG A 734 0.08 9.97 7.68
CA ARG A 734 0.98 10.89 8.36
C ARG A 734 0.25 11.90 9.25
N GLU A 735 -0.81 12.53 8.78
CA GLU A 735 -1.57 13.50 9.56
C GLU A 735 -2.22 12.84 10.78
N LEU A 736 -2.80 11.64 10.63
CA LEU A 736 -3.39 10.91 11.76
C LEU A 736 -2.33 10.50 12.79
N ILE A 737 -1.18 9.97 12.34
CA ILE A 737 -0.09 9.57 13.25
C ILE A 737 0.51 10.79 13.96
N ALA A 738 0.75 11.90 13.25
CA ALA A 738 1.31 13.12 13.83
C ALA A 738 0.40 13.75 14.89
N ARG A 739 -0.92 13.68 14.68
CA ARG A 739 -1.92 14.27 15.59
C ARG A 739 -2.29 13.37 16.75
N TYR A 740 -2.32 12.04 16.55
CA TYR A 740 -2.94 11.12 17.52
C TYR A 740 -2.05 9.97 17.98
N GLY A 741 -0.89 9.74 17.36
CA GLY A 741 0.02 8.65 17.73
C GLY A 741 0.58 8.77 19.16
N HIS A 742 0.48 9.92 19.83
CA HIS A 742 0.87 10.02 21.25
C HIS A 742 -0.08 9.29 22.20
N ASN A 743 -1.31 8.98 21.78
CA ASN A 743 -2.30 8.30 22.62
C ASN A 743 -1.79 6.92 23.06
N LEU A 744 -2.14 6.51 24.28
CA LEU A 744 -1.47 5.40 24.94
C LEU A 744 -2.02 4.02 24.57
N ALA A 745 -3.26 3.92 24.08
CA ALA A 745 -3.85 2.66 23.67
C ALA A 745 -4.68 2.86 22.41
N LEU A 746 -4.17 2.37 21.28
CA LEU A 746 -4.84 2.41 19.98
C LEU A 746 -4.36 1.26 19.07
N ASN A 747 -5.11 1.00 18.01
CA ASN A 747 -4.57 0.37 16.79
C ASN A 747 -4.63 1.34 15.60
N TRP A 748 -3.89 0.96 14.56
CA TRP A 748 -4.14 1.37 13.19
C TRP A 748 -4.79 0.20 12.45
N ASN A 749 -6.10 0.26 12.21
CA ASN A 749 -6.81 -0.70 11.37
C ASN A 749 -6.85 -0.18 9.92
N LEU A 750 -6.30 -0.94 8.97
CA LEU A 750 -6.11 -0.50 7.58
C LEU A 750 -7.42 -0.07 6.89
N GLY A 751 -8.53 -0.66 7.29
CA GLY A 751 -9.87 -0.30 6.83
C GLY A 751 -10.88 -1.36 7.24
N GLU A 752 -12.15 -0.95 7.32
CA GLU A 752 -13.30 -1.81 7.44
C GLU A 752 -13.51 -2.58 6.12
N GLU A 753 -13.92 -3.85 6.25
CA GLU A 753 -14.06 -4.83 5.16
C GLU A 753 -13.01 -4.77 4.01
N ASN A 754 -11.75 -4.44 4.31
CA ASN A 754 -10.72 -4.00 3.36
C ASN A 754 -10.54 -4.90 2.12
N THR A 755 -10.60 -4.29 0.94
CA THR A 755 -10.49 -4.91 -0.39
C THR A 755 -9.19 -4.63 -1.13
N GLN A 756 -8.31 -3.80 -0.55
CA GLN A 756 -6.98 -3.54 -1.09
C GLN A 756 -6.21 -4.84 -1.36
N THR A 757 -5.37 -4.84 -2.40
CA THR A 757 -4.52 -6.01 -2.68
C THR A 757 -3.50 -6.23 -1.57
N THR A 758 -2.94 -7.45 -1.47
CA THR A 758 -1.88 -7.75 -0.49
C THR A 758 -0.70 -6.79 -0.59
N GLU A 759 -0.29 -6.38 -1.78
CA GLU A 759 0.81 -5.43 -1.99
C GLU A 759 0.46 -4.03 -1.46
N GLN A 760 -0.79 -3.58 -1.68
CA GLN A 760 -1.29 -2.31 -1.18
C GLN A 760 -1.36 -2.30 0.36
N GLN A 761 -1.88 -3.39 0.96
CA GLN A 761 -1.91 -3.58 2.40
C GLN A 761 -0.49 -3.58 2.99
N GLN A 762 0.45 -4.35 2.42
CA GLN A 762 1.83 -4.40 2.87
C GLN A 762 2.53 -3.03 2.78
N ALA A 763 2.31 -2.28 1.71
CA ALA A 763 2.87 -0.93 1.57
C ALA A 763 2.37 -0.01 2.69
N MET A 764 1.06 0.01 2.95
CA MET A 764 0.47 0.83 4.02
C MET A 764 0.93 0.39 5.42
N ILE A 765 0.98 -0.92 5.69
CA ILE A 765 1.52 -1.49 6.93
C ILE A 765 2.96 -1.03 7.16
N ASN A 766 3.81 -1.11 6.14
CA ASN A 766 5.22 -0.75 6.26
C ASN A 766 5.40 0.75 6.54
N TYR A 767 4.62 1.59 5.86
CA TYR A 767 4.65 3.03 6.06
C TYR A 767 4.20 3.43 7.48
N ILE A 768 3.09 2.86 7.96
CA ILE A 768 2.61 3.10 9.34
C ILE A 768 3.68 2.66 10.35
N ALA A 769 4.25 1.46 10.18
CA ALA A 769 5.25 0.93 11.10
C ALA A 769 6.58 1.73 11.11
N GLU A 770 6.90 2.42 10.03
CA GLU A 770 8.08 3.29 9.93
C GLU A 770 7.83 4.69 10.50
N LEU A 771 6.60 5.18 10.39
CA LEU A 771 6.23 6.54 10.78
C LEU A 771 5.80 6.65 12.24
N ASP A 772 5.11 5.63 12.77
CA ASP A 772 4.65 5.59 14.15
C ASP A 772 5.81 5.27 15.10
N ALA A 773 6.31 6.32 15.76
CA ALA A 773 7.45 6.26 16.68
C ALA A 773 7.26 5.30 17.87
N TYR A 774 6.04 4.81 18.09
CA TYR A 774 5.68 4.05 19.28
C TYR A 774 5.28 2.60 18.99
N GLY A 775 5.18 2.22 17.71
CA GLY A 775 4.89 0.85 17.30
C GLY A 775 3.53 0.34 17.80
N HIS A 776 2.46 1.10 17.61
CA HIS A 776 1.11 0.65 17.98
C HIS A 776 0.69 -0.59 17.20
N ASN A 777 -0.35 -1.26 17.70
CA ASN A 777 -0.91 -2.44 17.07
C ASN A 777 -1.45 -2.10 15.66
N ILE A 778 -1.01 -2.81 14.62
CA ILE A 778 -1.52 -2.67 13.26
C ILE A 778 -2.39 -3.88 12.96
N VAL A 779 -3.64 -3.64 12.57
CA VAL A 779 -4.63 -4.69 12.28
C VAL A 779 -5.27 -4.49 10.92
N VAL A 780 -5.87 -5.55 10.39
CA VAL A 780 -6.71 -5.50 9.18
C VAL A 780 -8.04 -6.17 9.49
N HIS A 781 -9.11 -5.60 8.95
CA HIS A 781 -10.47 -6.14 8.96
C HIS A 781 -10.85 -6.55 7.53
N THR A 782 -11.66 -7.59 7.35
CA THR A 782 -12.05 -8.08 6.02
C THR A 782 -13.36 -8.86 6.07
N PHE A 783 -14.01 -9.02 4.92
CA PHE A 783 -15.24 -9.77 4.75
C PHE A 783 -15.16 -11.20 5.35
N PRO A 784 -16.28 -11.74 5.85
CA PRO A 784 -16.35 -13.08 6.44
C PRO A 784 -15.81 -14.18 5.51
N SER A 785 -16.07 -14.07 4.21
CA SER A 785 -15.68 -15.05 3.20
C SER A 785 -14.25 -14.88 2.68
N GLN A 786 -13.56 -13.79 3.02
CA GLN A 786 -12.26 -13.43 2.47
C GLN A 786 -11.10 -13.58 3.47
N GLN A 787 -11.38 -13.93 4.73
CA GLN A 787 -10.35 -14.05 5.77
C GLN A 787 -9.13 -14.88 5.35
N ASP A 788 -9.33 -16.06 4.73
CA ASP A 788 -8.20 -16.88 4.27
C ASP A 788 -7.39 -16.17 3.16
N THR A 789 -8.07 -15.53 2.21
CA THR A 789 -7.43 -14.85 1.09
C THR A 789 -6.64 -13.62 1.55
N VAL A 790 -7.17 -12.85 2.49
CA VAL A 790 -6.54 -11.61 2.97
C VAL A 790 -5.50 -11.86 4.06
N TYR A 791 -5.80 -12.71 5.05
CA TYR A 791 -4.89 -12.87 6.18
C TYR A 791 -3.73 -13.81 5.89
N ARG A 792 -3.93 -14.89 5.11
CA ARG A 792 -2.84 -15.87 4.89
C ARG A 792 -1.60 -15.28 4.26
N PRO A 793 -1.66 -14.37 3.27
CA PRO A 793 -0.47 -13.73 2.72
C PRO A 793 0.30 -12.85 3.71
N LEU A 794 -0.35 -12.38 4.79
CA LEU A 794 0.22 -11.44 5.75
C LEU A 794 0.83 -12.11 7.00
N LEU A 795 0.59 -13.41 7.22
CA LEU A 795 1.08 -14.16 8.40
C LEU A 795 2.61 -14.25 8.49
N GLY A 796 3.12 -14.22 9.72
CA GLY A 796 4.54 -14.38 10.03
C GLY A 796 5.37 -13.18 9.61
N ASP A 797 6.60 -13.43 9.15
CA ASP A 797 7.53 -12.38 8.70
C ASP A 797 7.21 -11.80 7.32
N ARG A 798 6.11 -12.25 6.70
CA ARG A 798 5.64 -11.72 5.41
C ARG A 798 5.07 -10.30 5.54
N SER A 799 4.73 -9.84 6.74
CA SER A 799 4.30 -8.46 6.97
C SER A 799 4.62 -7.97 8.38
N LYS A 800 4.62 -6.65 8.57
CA LYS A 800 4.73 -6.04 9.90
C LYS A 800 3.40 -6.07 10.69
N LEU A 801 2.31 -6.61 10.13
CA LEU A 801 1.00 -6.73 10.79
C LEU A 801 1.10 -7.45 12.15
N THR A 802 0.43 -6.93 13.18
CA THR A 802 0.50 -7.46 14.55
C THR A 802 -0.81 -8.04 15.05
N GLY A 803 -1.92 -7.85 14.33
CA GLY A 803 -3.22 -8.39 14.72
C GLY A 803 -4.25 -8.40 13.60
N VAL A 804 -5.44 -8.87 13.93
CA VAL A 804 -6.62 -8.85 13.05
C VAL A 804 -7.85 -8.42 13.83
N SER A 805 -8.78 -7.79 13.12
CA SER A 805 -10.11 -7.44 13.59
C SER A 805 -11.10 -8.34 12.85
N LEU A 806 -11.65 -9.34 13.54
CA LEU A 806 -12.46 -10.39 12.90
C LEU A 806 -13.92 -9.99 12.73
N GLN A 807 -14.48 -10.43 11.60
CA GLN A 807 -15.89 -10.38 11.25
C GLN A 807 -16.41 -11.78 10.88
N ASN A 808 -17.68 -12.08 11.09
CA ASN A 808 -18.30 -13.29 10.53
C ASN A 808 -19.71 -13.02 9.97
N SER A 809 -20.50 -14.08 9.73
CA SER A 809 -21.90 -13.97 9.29
C SER A 809 -22.89 -14.59 10.28
N SER A 810 -22.41 -15.05 11.45
CA SER A 810 -23.20 -15.75 12.47
C SER A 810 -22.44 -15.78 13.78
N LEU A 811 -23.15 -15.47 14.87
CA LEU A 811 -22.61 -15.44 16.24
C LEU A 811 -21.97 -16.78 16.64
N GLU A 812 -22.55 -17.90 16.19
CA GLU A 812 -22.10 -19.27 16.48
C GLU A 812 -20.69 -19.58 15.97
N THR A 813 -20.23 -18.89 14.93
CA THR A 813 -18.91 -19.15 14.32
C THR A 813 -17.78 -18.37 14.97
N THR A 814 -18.09 -17.45 15.90
CA THR A 814 -17.14 -16.53 16.53
C THR A 814 -16.01 -17.27 17.24
N HIS A 815 -16.33 -18.29 18.04
CA HIS A 815 -15.35 -19.09 18.75
C HIS A 815 -14.40 -19.82 17.79
N ALA A 816 -14.94 -20.56 16.82
CA ALA A 816 -14.14 -21.35 15.88
C ALA A 816 -13.19 -20.47 15.03
N GLN A 817 -13.64 -19.30 14.58
CA GLN A 817 -12.80 -18.36 13.82
C GLN A 817 -11.72 -17.71 14.70
N THR A 818 -12.03 -17.39 15.96
CA THR A 818 -11.03 -16.90 16.91
C THR A 818 -9.91 -17.92 17.08
N VAL A 819 -10.27 -19.18 17.39
CA VAL A 819 -9.30 -20.26 17.59
C VAL A 819 -8.44 -20.47 16.34
N LYS A 820 -9.05 -20.42 15.15
CA LYS A 820 -8.33 -20.55 13.87
C LYS A 820 -7.22 -19.52 13.76
N TRP A 821 -7.50 -18.23 13.93
CA TRP A 821 -6.50 -17.18 13.68
C TRP A 821 -5.49 -17.01 14.80
N VAL A 822 -5.85 -17.33 16.05
CA VAL A 822 -4.89 -17.49 17.15
C VAL A 822 -3.88 -18.59 16.80
N PHE A 823 -4.37 -19.76 16.36
CA PHE A 823 -3.52 -20.89 16.00
C PHE A 823 -2.66 -20.62 14.75
N GLU A 824 -3.24 -20.13 13.66
CA GLU A 824 -2.53 -19.95 12.38
C GLU A 824 -1.43 -18.87 12.49
N SER A 825 -1.66 -17.79 13.26
CA SER A 825 -0.64 -16.76 13.51
C SER A 825 0.52 -17.27 14.37
N ALA A 826 0.22 -17.99 15.45
CA ALA A 826 1.25 -18.64 16.27
C ALA A 826 2.08 -19.64 15.45
N LYS A 827 1.41 -20.46 14.64
CA LYS A 827 2.05 -21.45 13.75
C LYS A 827 2.97 -20.79 12.71
N ALA A 828 2.64 -19.59 12.26
CA ALA A 828 3.47 -18.81 11.35
C ALA A 828 4.66 -18.09 12.04
N GLY A 829 4.87 -18.28 13.35
CA GLY A 829 5.99 -17.73 14.10
C GLY A 829 5.78 -16.32 14.66
N LYS A 830 4.62 -15.70 14.39
CA LYS A 830 4.27 -14.35 14.87
C LYS A 830 2.85 -14.34 15.44
N PRO A 831 2.69 -14.57 16.76
CA PRO A 831 1.39 -14.53 17.43
C PRO A 831 0.67 -13.20 17.20
N TRP A 832 -0.53 -13.24 16.63
CA TRP A 832 -1.32 -12.04 16.40
C TRP A 832 -2.23 -11.72 17.59
N ILE A 833 -2.50 -10.42 17.77
CA ILE A 833 -3.62 -9.92 18.57
C ILE A 833 -4.90 -10.18 17.77
N VAL A 834 -5.72 -11.13 18.20
CA VAL A 834 -6.94 -11.53 17.49
C VAL A 834 -8.16 -10.97 18.22
N ALA A 835 -8.76 -9.91 17.70
CA ALA A 835 -9.99 -9.32 18.22
C ALA A 835 -11.20 -9.74 17.37
N PHE A 836 -12.40 -9.71 17.95
CA PHE A 836 -13.64 -9.97 17.21
C PHE A 836 -14.60 -8.79 17.34
N ASP A 837 -14.63 -7.96 16.31
CA ASP A 837 -15.20 -6.61 16.38
C ASP A 837 -16.54 -6.53 15.65
N GLU A 838 -16.79 -7.47 14.73
CA GLU A 838 -18.04 -7.55 14.00
C GLU A 838 -18.58 -8.98 13.94
N SER A 839 -19.04 -9.48 15.09
CA SER A 839 -19.71 -10.79 15.16
C SER A 839 -21.19 -10.69 14.76
N GLY A 840 -21.68 -11.68 14.04
CA GLY A 840 -23.06 -11.72 13.55
C GLY A 840 -23.09 -11.45 12.05
N SER A 841 -24.22 -10.99 11.54
CA SER A 841 -24.37 -10.57 10.15
C SER A 841 -24.60 -9.06 10.11
N ALA A 842 -24.44 -8.44 8.93
CA ALA A 842 -24.77 -7.03 8.73
C ALA A 842 -26.21 -6.68 9.17
N ALA A 843 -27.15 -7.61 9.01
CA ALA A 843 -28.53 -7.42 9.46
C ALA A 843 -28.67 -7.55 10.97
N HIS A 844 -28.04 -8.56 11.56
CA HIS A 844 -28.23 -8.98 12.94
C HIS A 844 -26.87 -9.28 13.59
N ALA A 845 -26.47 -8.43 14.53
CA ALA A 845 -25.24 -8.55 15.34
C ALA A 845 -25.54 -8.27 16.82
N GLN A 846 -24.90 -7.32 17.51
CA GLN A 846 -25.32 -6.96 18.85
C GLN A 846 -26.70 -6.27 18.82
N CYS A 847 -27.72 -6.99 19.27
CA CYS A 847 -29.07 -6.46 19.40
C CYS A 847 -29.19 -5.48 20.58
N PRO A 848 -30.25 -4.66 20.65
CA PRO A 848 -30.57 -3.91 21.84
C PRO A 848 -30.83 -4.86 23.02
N ASP A 849 -30.67 -4.36 24.23
CA ASP A 849 -31.08 -5.13 25.39
C ASP A 849 -32.60 -5.20 25.49
N LEU A 850 -33.10 -6.33 25.99
CA LEU A 850 -34.53 -6.51 26.28
C LEU A 850 -35.09 -5.31 27.07
N GLY A 851 -36.19 -4.75 26.57
CA GLY A 851 -36.88 -3.59 27.13
C GLY A 851 -36.46 -2.24 26.55
N TYR A 852 -35.29 -2.11 25.90
CA TYR A 852 -34.90 -0.85 25.28
C TYR A 852 -35.88 -0.48 24.16
N LYS A 853 -36.61 0.63 24.34
CA LYS A 853 -37.69 1.09 23.44
C LYS A 853 -38.69 -0.03 23.08
N GLY A 854 -38.91 -0.98 24.00
CA GLY A 854 -39.83 -2.11 23.80
C GLY A 854 -39.25 -3.30 23.03
N PHE A 855 -37.94 -3.36 22.79
CA PHE A 855 -37.30 -4.53 22.18
C PHE A 855 -37.55 -5.80 23.00
N ASP A 856 -38.08 -6.84 22.35
CA ASP A 856 -38.48 -8.10 22.97
C ASP A 856 -37.75 -9.33 22.38
N GLY A 857 -36.70 -9.10 21.59
CA GLY A 857 -35.96 -10.12 20.85
C GLY A 857 -36.32 -10.24 19.37
N HIS A 858 -37.34 -9.51 18.89
CA HIS A 858 -37.71 -9.45 17.48
C HIS A 858 -37.06 -8.28 16.75
N ASP A 859 -36.70 -8.49 15.47
CA ASP A 859 -36.19 -7.44 14.61
C ASP A 859 -37.30 -6.47 14.12
N ARG A 860 -36.92 -5.45 13.34
CA ARG A 860 -37.86 -4.47 12.78
C ARG A 860 -38.95 -5.07 11.88
N THR A 861 -38.81 -6.30 11.41
CA THR A 861 -39.84 -7.01 10.63
C THR A 861 -40.79 -7.82 11.52
N GLY A 862 -40.57 -7.84 12.84
CA GLY A 862 -41.31 -8.62 13.80
C GLY A 862 -40.89 -10.11 13.82
N LYS A 863 -39.76 -10.46 13.22
CA LYS A 863 -39.23 -11.84 13.24
C LYS A 863 -38.32 -12.04 14.44
N MET A 864 -38.45 -13.18 15.11
CA MET A 864 -37.60 -13.52 16.25
C MET A 864 -36.15 -13.60 15.77
N ALA A 865 -35.30 -12.74 16.31
CA ALA A 865 -33.87 -12.77 16.05
C ALA A 865 -33.16 -13.50 17.19
N TYR A 866 -32.89 -12.80 18.29
CA TYR A 866 -32.31 -13.30 19.54
C TYR A 866 -32.19 -12.13 20.54
N THR A 867 -31.74 -12.44 21.75
CA THR A 867 -31.50 -11.46 22.81
C THR A 867 -30.02 -11.27 23.08
N GLN A 868 -29.67 -10.25 23.87
CA GLN A 868 -28.30 -9.97 24.30
C GLN A 868 -27.61 -11.17 24.98
N HIS A 869 -28.39 -12.10 25.55
CA HIS A 869 -27.85 -13.30 26.19
C HIS A 869 -27.18 -14.25 25.19
N LYS A 870 -27.70 -14.36 23.96
CA LYS A 870 -27.06 -15.17 22.91
C LYS A 870 -25.70 -14.58 22.53
N VAL A 871 -25.62 -13.25 22.40
CA VAL A 871 -24.38 -12.54 22.07
C VAL A 871 -23.35 -12.70 23.20
N ARG A 872 -23.74 -12.55 24.47
CA ARG A 872 -22.88 -12.85 25.62
C ARG A 872 -22.25 -14.25 25.52
N LYS A 873 -23.07 -15.27 25.27
CA LYS A 873 -22.62 -16.67 25.24
C LYS A 873 -21.73 -16.99 24.04
N GLN A 874 -22.14 -16.58 22.84
CA GLN A 874 -21.52 -17.03 21.59
C GLN A 874 -20.42 -16.08 21.10
N THR A 875 -20.55 -14.78 21.34
CA THR A 875 -19.57 -13.78 20.94
C THR A 875 -18.56 -13.51 22.04
N LEU A 876 -19.00 -12.97 23.18
CA LEU A 876 -18.10 -12.49 24.23
C LEU A 876 -17.29 -13.65 24.83
N TRP A 877 -17.98 -14.62 25.43
CA TRP A 877 -17.30 -15.80 25.99
C TRP A 877 -16.70 -16.69 24.89
N GLY A 878 -17.32 -16.79 23.72
CA GLY A 878 -16.75 -17.50 22.58
C GLY A 878 -15.38 -16.97 22.16
N THR A 879 -15.21 -15.65 22.09
CA THR A 879 -13.93 -15.01 21.72
C THR A 879 -12.89 -15.21 22.82
N LEU A 880 -13.25 -14.90 24.08
CA LEU A 880 -12.32 -14.98 25.22
C LEU A 880 -11.82 -16.41 25.43
N MET A 881 -12.72 -17.41 25.36
CA MET A 881 -12.36 -18.82 25.52
C MET A 881 -11.63 -19.39 24.29
N GLY A 882 -11.70 -18.71 23.14
CA GLY A 882 -10.94 -19.04 21.94
C GLY A 882 -9.48 -18.56 21.98
N GLY A 883 -9.09 -17.79 23.01
CA GLY A 883 -7.77 -17.14 23.10
C GLY A 883 -7.71 -15.78 22.39
N GLY A 884 -8.86 -15.18 22.07
CA GLY A 884 -8.94 -13.85 21.49
C GLY A 884 -8.66 -12.74 22.51
N ALA A 885 -8.25 -11.57 22.01
CA ALA A 885 -7.92 -10.37 22.78
C ALA A 885 -9.14 -9.55 23.22
N GLY A 886 -10.36 -9.97 22.86
CA GLY A 886 -11.62 -9.36 23.26
C GLY A 886 -12.50 -8.93 22.07
N ASN A 887 -13.51 -8.12 22.36
CA ASN A 887 -14.61 -7.81 21.44
C ASN A 887 -14.92 -6.32 21.38
N GLU A 888 -15.33 -5.84 20.22
CA GLU A 888 -16.17 -4.64 20.12
C GLU A 888 -17.50 -5.07 19.47
N TYR A 889 -18.58 -4.35 19.75
CA TYR A 889 -19.91 -4.72 19.28
C TYR A 889 -20.39 -3.83 18.14
N TYR A 890 -20.54 -4.43 16.95
CA TYR A 890 -21.25 -3.87 15.81
C TYR A 890 -22.78 -3.99 15.98
N PHE A 891 -23.52 -2.97 15.52
CA PHE A 891 -24.98 -2.90 15.64
C PHE A 891 -25.66 -3.08 14.28
N GLY A 892 -26.22 -4.27 14.05
CA GLY A 892 -26.83 -4.64 12.76
C GLY A 892 -28.02 -3.78 12.33
N TYR A 893 -28.18 -3.64 11.02
CA TYR A 893 -29.13 -2.75 10.35
C TYR A 893 -30.61 -2.99 10.69
N GLN A 894 -30.98 -4.20 11.11
CA GLN A 894 -32.35 -4.57 11.46
C GLN A 894 -32.75 -4.19 12.89
N PHE A 895 -31.82 -3.60 13.66
CA PHE A 895 -32.07 -3.15 15.02
C PHE A 895 -32.07 -1.62 15.15
N ASP A 896 -32.63 -1.13 16.25
CA ASP A 896 -32.54 0.27 16.64
C ASP A 896 -31.14 0.62 17.15
N GLU A 897 -30.79 1.90 17.00
CA GLU A 897 -29.42 2.40 17.21
C GLU A 897 -28.41 1.55 16.44
N ASN A 898 -28.59 1.39 15.12
CA ASN A 898 -27.66 0.62 14.28
C ASN A 898 -26.37 1.39 14.00
N ASP A 899 -25.45 0.73 13.32
CA ASP A 899 -24.09 1.22 13.06
C ASP A 899 -24.00 2.58 12.34
N ILE A 900 -25.05 2.97 11.63
CA ILE A 900 -25.09 4.29 10.97
C ILE A 900 -25.78 5.33 11.85
N VAL A 901 -26.88 5.00 12.50
CA VAL A 901 -27.75 6.02 13.14
C VAL A 901 -27.68 6.05 14.67
N CYS A 902 -26.87 5.20 15.31
CA CYS A 902 -26.76 5.16 16.77
C CYS A 902 -26.41 6.55 17.34
N GLU A 903 -27.19 6.97 18.33
CA GLU A 903 -26.93 8.13 19.21
C GLU A 903 -27.02 7.80 20.71
N ASP A 904 -27.55 6.61 21.07
CA ASP A 904 -27.69 6.18 22.46
C ASP A 904 -27.10 4.78 22.72
N TRP A 905 -25.92 4.75 23.34
CA TRP A 905 -25.30 3.50 23.77
C TRP A 905 -26.04 2.84 24.95
N ARG A 906 -27.01 3.50 25.59
CA ARG A 906 -27.90 2.84 26.58
C ARG A 906 -28.81 1.80 25.97
N SER A 907 -28.91 1.76 24.65
CA SER A 907 -29.56 0.65 23.96
C SER A 907 -28.96 -0.71 24.27
N ARG A 908 -27.72 -0.76 24.75
CA ARG A 908 -26.94 -1.95 25.12
C ARG A 908 -26.42 -1.88 26.57
N ASP A 909 -27.12 -1.18 27.47
CA ASP A 909 -26.70 -0.94 28.87
C ASP A 909 -26.28 -2.20 29.65
N GLN A 910 -27.09 -3.25 29.65
CA GLN A 910 -26.79 -4.53 30.28
C GLN A 910 -25.71 -5.31 29.50
N SER A 911 -25.68 -5.20 28.18
CA SER A 911 -24.61 -5.80 27.38
C SER A 911 -23.23 -5.26 27.79
N TRP A 912 -23.12 -3.97 28.15
CA TRP A 912 -21.89 -3.38 28.70
C TRP A 912 -21.54 -3.93 30.10
N ASP A 913 -22.54 -4.27 30.92
CA ASP A 913 -22.29 -4.95 32.18
C ASP A 913 -21.69 -6.35 31.95
N TYR A 914 -22.18 -7.10 30.96
CA TYR A 914 -21.59 -8.40 30.60
C TYR A 914 -20.13 -8.26 30.14
N CYS A 915 -19.82 -7.23 29.35
CA CYS A 915 -18.46 -6.90 28.98
C CYS A 915 -17.57 -6.68 30.21
N ARG A 916 -17.97 -5.78 31.12
CA ARG A 916 -17.26 -5.50 32.38
C ARG A 916 -17.09 -6.75 33.24
N ILE A 917 -18.14 -7.55 33.39
CA ILE A 917 -18.12 -8.81 34.17
C ILE A 917 -17.10 -9.79 33.58
N ALA A 918 -17.07 -9.95 32.26
CA ALA A 918 -16.16 -10.89 31.60
C ALA A 918 -14.69 -10.49 31.74
N ILE A 919 -14.33 -9.23 31.44
CA ILE A 919 -12.92 -8.79 31.62
C ILE A 919 -12.54 -8.70 33.11
N GLY A 920 -13.49 -8.33 33.96
CA GLY A 920 -13.33 -8.31 35.42
C GLY A 920 -13.00 -9.70 35.95
N PHE A 921 -13.67 -10.76 35.47
CA PHE A 921 -13.38 -12.13 35.86
C PHE A 921 -11.89 -12.50 35.71
N PHE A 922 -11.30 -12.20 34.56
CA PHE A 922 -9.90 -12.55 34.30
C PHE A 922 -8.94 -11.80 35.24
N HIS A 923 -9.20 -10.53 35.50
CA HIS A 923 -8.34 -9.70 36.35
C HIS A 923 -8.55 -9.95 37.84
N ASP A 924 -9.80 -9.96 38.30
CA ASP A 924 -10.17 -10.06 39.72
C ASP A 924 -9.84 -11.45 40.30
N HIS A 925 -9.94 -12.51 39.48
CA HIS A 925 -9.60 -13.88 39.88
C HIS A 925 -8.17 -14.29 39.45
N GLN A 926 -7.35 -13.33 38.99
CA GLN A 926 -5.94 -13.53 38.63
C GLN A 926 -5.74 -14.69 37.63
N ILE A 927 -6.59 -14.79 36.63
CA ILE A 927 -6.50 -15.81 35.58
C ILE A 927 -5.34 -15.43 34.63
N PRO A 928 -4.35 -16.31 34.40
CA PRO A 928 -3.18 -16.01 33.57
C PRO A 928 -3.50 -16.20 32.07
N PHE A 929 -4.53 -15.50 31.56
CA PHE A 929 -5.04 -15.71 30.20
C PHE A 929 -3.98 -15.57 29.09
N TRP A 930 -2.94 -14.77 29.33
CA TRP A 930 -1.81 -14.60 28.40
C TRP A 930 -0.91 -15.83 28.25
N GLU A 931 -1.05 -16.83 29.12
CA GLU A 931 -0.33 -18.12 29.07
C GLU A 931 -1.25 -19.28 28.70
N MET A 932 -2.54 -19.00 28.55
CA MET A 932 -3.57 -20.00 28.30
C MET A 932 -3.82 -20.14 26.79
N LYS A 933 -4.32 -21.31 26.40
CA LYS A 933 -4.69 -21.63 25.02
C LYS A 933 -6.04 -22.35 24.98
N ASN A 934 -6.74 -22.26 23.86
CA ASN A 934 -7.92 -23.07 23.62
C ASN A 934 -7.59 -24.57 23.74
N ALA A 935 -8.51 -25.34 24.31
CA ALA A 935 -8.34 -26.76 24.62
C ALA A 935 -9.68 -27.53 24.58
N ASP A 936 -10.56 -27.21 23.63
CA ASP A 936 -11.92 -27.77 23.55
C ASP A 936 -11.95 -29.29 23.44
N GLU A 937 -10.89 -29.90 22.92
CA GLU A 937 -10.71 -31.35 22.86
C GLU A 937 -10.80 -32.00 24.25
N LEU A 938 -10.34 -31.31 25.31
CA LEU A 938 -10.34 -31.82 26.68
C LEU A 938 -11.75 -31.96 27.26
N ILE A 939 -12.74 -31.29 26.68
CA ILE A 939 -14.14 -31.38 27.08
C ILE A 939 -14.99 -32.12 26.04
N GLY A 940 -14.35 -32.81 25.09
CA GLY A 940 -15.05 -33.54 24.03
C GLY A 940 -15.76 -32.63 23.02
N ASN A 941 -15.24 -31.43 22.76
CA ASN A 941 -15.74 -30.52 21.72
C ASN A 941 -14.71 -30.23 20.61
N PRO A 942 -14.07 -31.24 19.98
CA PRO A 942 -13.04 -31.00 18.95
C PRO A 942 -13.56 -30.27 17.71
N ASP A 943 -14.87 -30.36 17.44
CA ASP A 943 -15.54 -29.66 16.34
C ASP A 943 -15.86 -28.19 16.66
N ARG A 944 -15.54 -27.72 17.88
CA ARG A 944 -15.73 -26.33 18.33
C ARG A 944 -17.17 -25.84 18.20
N LYS A 945 -18.12 -26.71 18.52
CA LYS A 945 -19.56 -26.37 18.51
C LYS A 945 -19.86 -25.28 19.54
N PRO A 946 -20.86 -24.41 19.31
CA PRO A 946 -21.15 -23.25 20.17
C PRO A 946 -21.90 -23.62 21.47
N THR A 947 -21.58 -24.76 22.08
CA THR A 947 -22.28 -25.32 23.24
C THR A 947 -21.45 -25.28 24.52
N LYS A 948 -20.13 -25.46 24.41
CA LYS A 948 -19.19 -25.37 25.53
C LYS A 948 -17.77 -25.14 25.03
N TYR A 949 -16.96 -24.40 25.77
CA TYR A 949 -15.60 -24.02 25.38
C TYR A 949 -14.61 -24.33 26.50
N CYS A 950 -13.37 -24.65 26.15
CA CYS A 950 -12.29 -24.84 27.11
C CYS A 950 -11.08 -23.94 26.80
N PHE A 951 -10.58 -23.27 27.84
CA PHE A 951 -9.38 -22.45 27.79
C PHE A 951 -8.47 -22.86 28.94
N ALA A 952 -7.23 -23.22 28.65
CA ALA A 952 -6.39 -23.93 29.60
C ALA A 952 -4.93 -23.47 29.59
N LYS A 953 -4.36 -23.37 30.80
CA LYS A 953 -2.93 -23.52 31.07
C LYS A 953 -2.74 -24.92 31.63
N ALA A 954 -2.24 -25.83 30.80
CA ALA A 954 -2.13 -27.24 31.15
C ALA A 954 -1.35 -27.43 32.47
N ASN A 955 -1.81 -28.37 33.30
CA ASN A 955 -1.25 -28.69 34.63
C ASN A 955 -1.31 -27.54 35.65
N ASP A 956 -2.19 -26.56 35.44
CA ASP A 956 -2.36 -25.41 36.35
C ASP A 956 -3.83 -24.97 36.44
N THR A 957 -4.38 -24.40 35.38
CA THR A 957 -5.71 -23.78 35.39
C THR A 957 -6.48 -24.12 34.12
N TYR A 958 -7.72 -24.57 34.27
CA TYR A 958 -8.66 -24.86 33.19
C TYR A 958 -9.95 -24.10 33.41
N LEU A 959 -10.46 -23.51 32.34
CA LEU A 959 -11.75 -22.85 32.30
C LEU A 959 -12.65 -23.63 31.36
N VAL A 960 -13.86 -23.96 31.80
CA VAL A 960 -14.87 -24.65 31.01
C VAL A 960 -16.15 -23.82 31.01
N TYR A 961 -16.44 -23.16 29.89
CA TYR A 961 -17.65 -22.38 29.73
C TYR A 961 -18.76 -23.26 29.18
N LEU A 962 -19.90 -23.32 29.86
CA LEU A 962 -21.09 -24.07 29.47
C LEU A 962 -22.13 -23.08 28.96
N CYS A 963 -22.34 -23.00 27.64
CA CYS A 963 -23.17 -21.95 27.03
C CYS A 963 -24.64 -22.01 27.46
N ASP A 964 -25.16 -23.22 27.72
CA ASP A 964 -26.56 -23.45 28.08
C ASP A 964 -26.70 -24.20 29.42
N GLY A 965 -25.66 -24.14 30.25
CA GLY A 965 -25.62 -24.80 31.54
C GLY A 965 -25.37 -26.31 31.46
N GLY A 966 -25.95 -27.03 32.40
CA GLY A 966 -25.74 -28.46 32.61
C GLY A 966 -24.39 -28.79 33.24
N SER A 967 -23.86 -29.96 32.91
CA SER A 967 -22.55 -30.44 33.35
C SER A 967 -21.67 -30.84 32.16
N SER A 968 -20.36 -30.91 32.39
CA SER A 968 -19.40 -31.45 31.43
C SER A 968 -18.40 -32.33 32.14
N THR A 969 -17.72 -33.17 31.36
CA THR A 969 -16.48 -33.81 31.76
C THR A 969 -15.28 -32.97 31.33
N LEU A 970 -14.14 -33.19 31.97
CA LEU A 970 -12.83 -32.65 31.62
C LEU A 970 -11.80 -33.78 31.62
N ASP A 971 -11.02 -33.90 30.55
CA ASP A 971 -9.92 -34.85 30.45
C ASP A 971 -8.65 -34.26 31.10
N LEU A 972 -8.30 -34.81 32.28
CA LEU A 972 -7.07 -34.48 33.01
C LEU A 972 -6.04 -35.60 32.95
N SER A 973 -6.18 -36.56 32.02
CA SER A 973 -5.27 -37.71 31.87
C SER A 973 -3.81 -37.31 31.67
N GLY A 974 -3.56 -36.17 31.02
CA GLY A 974 -2.22 -35.62 30.80
C GLY A 974 -1.59 -34.90 32.00
N THR A 975 -2.24 -34.88 33.17
CA THR A 975 -1.77 -34.14 34.35
C THR A 975 -1.93 -34.93 35.65
N ALA A 976 -1.25 -34.48 36.70
CA ALA A 976 -1.30 -35.10 38.02
C ALA A 976 -1.52 -34.06 39.13
N GLY A 977 -2.02 -34.54 40.28
CA GLY A 977 -2.37 -33.72 41.43
C GLY A 977 -3.88 -33.47 41.54
N ASP A 978 -4.27 -32.85 42.64
CA ASP A 978 -5.66 -32.48 42.91
C ASP A 978 -5.97 -31.09 42.36
N TYR A 979 -7.22 -30.89 41.98
CA TYR A 979 -7.74 -29.63 41.45
C TYR A 979 -9.02 -29.24 42.17
N ASP A 980 -9.12 -27.97 42.54
CA ASP A 980 -10.32 -27.35 43.07
C ASP A 980 -11.27 -27.00 41.92
N VAL A 981 -12.57 -27.26 42.11
CA VAL A 981 -13.63 -26.96 41.15
C VAL A 981 -14.54 -25.87 41.70
N ARG A 982 -14.65 -24.77 40.95
CA ARG A 982 -15.45 -23.60 41.31
C ARG A 982 -16.26 -23.10 40.12
N TRP A 983 -17.32 -22.34 40.40
CA TRP A 983 -18.26 -21.86 39.39
C TRP A 983 -18.36 -20.33 39.42
N PHE A 984 -18.33 -19.70 38.26
CA PHE A 984 -18.50 -18.26 38.08
C PHE A 984 -19.76 -17.99 37.25
N ASN A 985 -20.60 -17.07 37.74
CA ASN A 985 -21.83 -16.68 37.06
C ASN A 985 -21.53 -15.54 36.04
N PRO A 986 -21.56 -15.81 34.72
CA PRO A 986 -21.25 -14.81 33.70
C PRO A 986 -22.33 -13.72 33.54
N ARG A 987 -23.50 -13.89 34.17
CA ARG A 987 -24.62 -12.92 34.12
C ARG A 987 -24.48 -11.83 35.16
N ASP A 988 -24.11 -12.23 36.39
CA ASP A 988 -24.10 -11.36 37.57
C ASP A 988 -22.69 -11.03 38.06
N GLY A 989 -21.69 -11.83 37.68
CA GLY A 989 -20.31 -11.72 38.15
C GLY A 989 -20.13 -12.13 39.61
N GLY A 990 -19.13 -11.54 40.27
CA GLY A 990 -18.87 -11.73 41.70
C GLY A 990 -17.89 -12.86 42.03
N ALA A 991 -18.01 -13.39 43.26
CA ALA A 991 -17.12 -14.40 43.79
C ALA A 991 -17.36 -15.79 43.17
N LEU A 992 -16.31 -16.61 43.15
CA LEU A 992 -16.40 -18.02 42.76
C LEU A 992 -17.24 -18.82 43.77
N GLN A 993 -18.12 -19.66 43.26
CA GLN A 993 -19.10 -20.44 44.04
C GLN A 993 -18.78 -21.94 44.03
N SER A 994 -19.29 -22.68 45.02
CA SER A 994 -19.20 -24.15 45.06
C SER A 994 -20.38 -24.78 44.32
N GLY A 995 -20.08 -25.69 43.38
CA GLY A 995 -21.09 -26.58 42.79
C GLY A 995 -21.20 -27.91 43.56
N SER A 996 -21.83 -28.91 42.95
CA SER A 996 -21.96 -30.25 43.58
C SER A 996 -20.64 -31.02 43.68
N THR A 997 -19.68 -30.73 42.79
CA THR A 997 -18.29 -31.19 42.87
C THR A 997 -17.38 -30.02 43.26
N THR A 998 -16.55 -30.21 44.28
CA THR A 998 -15.63 -29.18 44.81
C THR A 998 -14.16 -29.48 44.57
N SER A 999 -13.81 -30.74 44.31
CA SER A 999 -12.45 -31.17 43.99
C SER A 999 -12.44 -32.38 43.06
N VAL A 1000 -11.43 -32.50 42.21
CA VAL A 1000 -11.21 -33.63 41.30
C VAL A 1000 -9.71 -34.00 41.26
N ALA A 1001 -9.40 -35.28 41.03
CA ALA A 1001 -8.02 -35.73 40.87
C ALA A 1001 -7.63 -35.80 39.40
N GLY A 1002 -6.40 -35.37 39.07
CA GLY A 1002 -5.80 -35.59 37.76
C GLY A 1002 -5.54 -37.07 37.45
N GLY A 1003 -5.12 -37.36 36.21
CA GLY A 1003 -4.79 -38.72 35.76
C GLY A 1003 -5.93 -39.46 35.04
N GLY A 1004 -7.08 -38.81 34.85
CA GLY A 1004 -8.18 -39.36 34.06
C GLY A 1004 -9.23 -38.32 33.68
N THR A 1005 -10.30 -38.78 33.03
CA THR A 1005 -11.48 -37.94 32.75
C THR A 1005 -12.34 -37.83 34.00
N VAL A 1006 -12.72 -36.60 34.36
CA VAL A 1006 -13.49 -36.30 35.58
C VAL A 1006 -14.79 -35.58 35.26
N SER A 1007 -15.80 -35.72 36.12
CA SER A 1007 -17.04 -34.94 36.07
C SER A 1007 -16.87 -33.63 36.83
N LEU A 1008 -17.34 -32.52 36.26
CA LEU A 1008 -17.28 -31.20 36.89
C LEU A 1008 -18.45 -30.94 37.85
N GLY A 1009 -19.40 -31.87 37.95
CA GLY A 1009 -20.62 -31.70 38.76
C GLY A 1009 -21.61 -30.69 38.17
N ASP A 1010 -22.53 -30.26 39.01
CA ASP A 1010 -23.64 -29.37 38.68
C ASP A 1010 -23.42 -27.97 39.25
N ALA A 1011 -23.98 -26.98 38.56
CA ALA A 1011 -23.92 -25.58 38.95
C ALA A 1011 -24.61 -25.31 40.30
N PRO A 1012 -24.20 -24.26 41.04
CA PRO A 1012 -24.79 -23.90 42.33
C PRO A 1012 -26.28 -23.52 42.25
N SER A 1013 -26.70 -22.92 41.12
CA SER A 1013 -28.07 -22.51 40.83
C SER A 1013 -28.28 -22.46 39.31
N ASP A 1014 -29.54 -22.29 38.89
CA ASP A 1014 -29.94 -22.06 37.49
C ASP A 1014 -29.23 -23.02 36.52
N PRO A 1015 -29.44 -24.34 36.66
CA PRO A 1015 -28.67 -25.34 35.92
C PRO A 1015 -28.87 -25.26 34.41
N ASP A 1016 -29.94 -24.63 33.93
CA ASP A 1016 -30.22 -24.43 32.50
C ASP A 1016 -29.70 -23.08 31.95
N GLN A 1017 -28.86 -22.38 32.73
CA GLN A 1017 -28.24 -21.10 32.35
C GLN A 1017 -26.72 -21.22 32.24
N ASP A 1018 -26.08 -20.28 31.56
CA ASP A 1018 -24.64 -20.32 31.28
C ASP A 1018 -23.77 -20.25 32.54
N TRP A 1019 -22.70 -21.05 32.60
CA TRP A 1019 -21.76 -21.00 33.72
C TRP A 1019 -20.32 -21.19 33.24
N LEU A 1020 -19.38 -20.56 33.94
CA LEU A 1020 -17.96 -20.80 33.76
C LEU A 1020 -17.42 -21.63 34.93
N VAL A 1021 -16.97 -22.85 34.67
CA VAL A 1021 -16.29 -23.69 35.65
C VAL A 1021 -14.80 -23.35 35.64
N VAL A 1022 -14.26 -23.04 36.81
CA VAL A 1022 -12.83 -22.82 37.07
C VAL A 1022 -12.29 -24.05 37.77
N VAL A 1023 -11.39 -24.78 37.10
CA VAL A 1023 -10.68 -25.94 37.64
C VAL A 1023 -9.21 -25.55 37.81
N LYS A 1024 -8.78 -25.38 39.05
CA LYS A 1024 -7.44 -24.87 39.36
C LYS A 1024 -6.70 -25.85 40.25
N LYS A 1025 -5.42 -26.10 39.94
CA LYS A 1025 -4.59 -27.01 40.70
C LYS A 1025 -4.50 -26.55 42.15
N SER A 1026 -4.81 -27.46 43.09
CA SER A 1026 -4.82 -27.14 44.51
C SER A 1026 -3.41 -26.75 44.95
N SER A 1027 -3.30 -25.64 45.68
CA SER A 1027 -2.04 -25.22 46.30
C SER A 1027 -1.90 -26.00 47.61
N HIS A 1028 -0.89 -26.87 47.73
CA HIS A 1028 -0.55 -27.50 49.00
C HIS A 1028 0.24 -26.56 49.92
#